data_AF-A0A8X6JSK9-F1
#
_entry.id   AF-A0A8X6JSK9-F1
#
_cell.length_a   1.000
_cell.length_b   1.000
_cell.length_c   1.000
_cell.angle_alpha   90.00
_cell.angle_beta   90.00
_cell.angle_gamma   90.00
#
_symmetry.space_group_name_H-M   'P 1'
#
loop_
_entity.id
_entity.type
_entity.pdbx_description
1 polymer ?
#
loop_
_entity_poly.entity_id
_entity_poly.type
_entity_poly.pdbx_seq_one_letter_code
_entity_poly.pdbx_strand_id
1 'polypeptide(L)'
;MLDDQVLNRTEFSGSGNGTLVQCLVQLQLGSYRVGVKIEVGDPKEEDFVEGSEFLVYEQAEYTSMSPMKAVFDREGSQELIVTFTGSKVPRLPLICVISGDGWPVSRRLAPSEANTLDTCIIPYPDSSVELSIAQSFNGIHTFKTAFPLKFYASPPDIKFTFIAEDGHAVVVVFDKPVNLCNLDECSKMLNSETLTRLGEGAVCKWATKQQLIITETLIRVTFQKGLLRQDGQKYTLPKNDSLTAEAWYPQRSKSAQIAISGPTTVPNCGVFTLVGHFSSPSGDAEFNWSAYREDQSSIDSSLSNALYGIKSSSLSLNSSLLEVNTVYIFVLTAEHSSNEKYEAKHQISSVPYIGPLVTAYSDVVTQSSVTVDQKVTLRADLTIPDCSTTDEHVHLMWSVNNPEVKFNFKSKSSYVYVIEPYSLPENSIVIFYANVYFGNRINATYSQIELRVKPLKLKATIKGTSQRVVGNKSGNLILESEMLNKGFQVVYQWKCSDQDGPVCYNYKENATEPLLIPRKMQIKPKLEIPCVKLKAGKKLSFELQVFNAKNSFQSSQSTPTVVIVEDKDVPQVYIEKILADASNPVYPYLNTKAYHIPAGLPVAIHATITSVRSPLRSVKWDIKGFSSTFTFTTKNGMTVLLLEEGFLVGHGIYLIELSACDTKGACGYANLSIHANPGLSLCKVELKPYVEYEPIKVEIKGCSIPVGRQPVTYQLYLHSKASVFPFTAPQISTIFNIVGPPQQMSNGTQISVQACDKFMLCTLFNGPTTAVTLTESREEDREKLMNKATLAIENRNLLPAISMFLTAASDPRSELSQNEIAHMLDAASNATSNRYIDANQLSLIYSAMLPLLRRKEDNIKLKALDIIKRSTKLAFAHNAKIPTSVLARGHSNTAEALQLCNSDSDVSKRVKNVLEYFVEKISSTVPLGSKVVLSSKYPGYPSTLIFRQLLERTPIYIKAMSDNGLMEGSVRFEDAVREKVRNRKCKKKAADCEGVVVALTLYPSQAPYPPKPKRTSPVMDVTLRKPEDGLPLSVSEVPNAIKIALTHKGNLTEAQDKGIIYKCSFWDEKLKDWSSEDIVTYGVDGNVMKCWSSHLTVFAVIETYGGLSTGAIVGIVVTVLMGIFIIMMFAFFFFRKKQAAKTRVSHETLPRRDKLQSSNGSTVKVKAITP
;
A
#
# COMPACT_ATOMS: atom_id res chain seq x y z
N MET A 1 67.72 -20.18 -74.57
CA MET A 1 68.54 -19.03 -74.11
C MET A 1 67.79 -18.45 -72.93
N LEU A 2 68.39 -18.45 -71.73
CA LEU A 2 67.77 -18.01 -70.47
C LEU A 2 66.44 -18.72 -70.12
N ASP A 3 66.54 -20.02 -69.78
CA ASP A 3 65.54 -20.68 -68.94
C ASP A 3 65.84 -20.33 -67.48
N ASP A 4 65.04 -19.42 -66.91
CA ASP A 4 65.00 -19.13 -65.47
C ASP A 4 63.56 -19.35 -64.95
N GLN A 5 63.08 -20.58 -65.13
CA GLN A 5 61.85 -21.09 -64.51
C GLN A 5 62.18 -22.16 -63.47
N VAL A 6 62.47 -21.76 -62.22
CA VAL A 6 62.01 -22.39 -60.96
C VAL A 6 62.39 -21.44 -59.81
N LEU A 7 61.43 -20.70 -59.26
CA LEU A 7 61.52 -20.14 -57.90
C LEU A 7 60.13 -19.76 -57.37
N ASN A 8 59.28 -20.76 -57.15
CA ASN A 8 58.00 -20.64 -56.44
C ASN A 8 58.23 -20.50 -54.92
N ARG A 9 58.97 -19.47 -54.51
CA ARG A 9 59.33 -19.23 -53.10
C ARG A 9 59.35 -17.73 -52.81
N THR A 10 58.65 -17.33 -51.75
CA THR A 10 58.60 -15.95 -51.29
C THR A 10 58.95 -15.93 -49.80
N GLU A 11 60.08 -15.33 -49.46
CA GLU A 11 60.53 -15.20 -48.06
C GLU A 11 60.10 -13.85 -47.48
N PHE A 12 59.69 -13.84 -46.21
CA PHE A 12 59.26 -12.63 -45.50
C PHE A 12 59.90 -12.59 -44.11
N SER A 13 60.45 -11.44 -43.75
CA SER A 13 61.00 -11.22 -42.41
C SER A 13 59.87 -11.14 -41.37
N GLY A 14 59.76 -12.16 -40.53
CA GLY A 14 58.88 -12.16 -39.36
C GLY A 14 59.60 -11.71 -38.09
N SER A 15 58.86 -11.15 -37.14
CA SER A 15 59.34 -10.93 -35.78
C SER A 15 58.65 -11.89 -34.82
N GLY A 16 59.36 -12.35 -33.78
CA GLY A 16 58.85 -13.41 -32.92
C GLY A 16 59.63 -13.56 -31.62
N ASN A 17 59.03 -14.30 -30.68
CA ASN A 17 59.55 -14.51 -29.31
C ASN A 17 59.96 -15.98 -29.04
N GLY A 18 60.20 -16.76 -30.10
CA GLY A 18 60.53 -18.18 -30.02
C GLY A 18 59.33 -19.14 -29.93
N THR A 19 58.10 -18.64 -29.75
CA THR A 19 56.87 -19.47 -29.77
C THR A 19 55.79 -18.95 -30.73
N LEU A 20 55.84 -17.66 -31.07
CA LEU A 20 55.02 -17.03 -32.09
C LEU A 20 55.95 -16.28 -33.07
N VAL A 21 55.69 -16.42 -34.38
CA VAL A 21 56.30 -15.60 -35.44
C VAL A 21 55.20 -14.87 -36.18
N GLN A 22 55.30 -13.56 -36.31
CA GLN A 22 54.34 -12.71 -37.01
C GLN A 22 55.03 -12.00 -38.18
N CYS A 23 54.48 -12.14 -39.37
CA CYS A 23 54.92 -11.48 -40.60
C CYS A 23 53.71 -10.86 -41.33
N LEU A 24 53.96 -9.80 -42.10
CA LEU A 24 52.99 -9.17 -42.99
C LEU A 24 53.37 -9.53 -44.43
N VAL A 25 52.45 -10.17 -45.15
CA VAL A 25 52.72 -10.74 -46.47
C VAL A 25 51.70 -10.23 -47.49
N GLN A 26 52.15 -9.93 -48.70
CA GLN A 26 51.30 -9.75 -49.86
C GLN A 26 51.55 -10.92 -50.80
N LEU A 27 50.54 -11.76 -51.00
CA LEU A 27 50.60 -12.97 -51.81
C LEU A 27 49.58 -12.86 -52.94
N GLN A 28 49.88 -13.50 -54.07
CA GLN A 28 48.92 -13.63 -55.16
C GLN A 28 47.92 -14.76 -54.85
N LEU A 29 46.83 -14.81 -55.62
CA LEU A 29 45.88 -15.92 -55.63
C LEU A 29 46.60 -17.26 -55.79
N GLY A 30 46.42 -18.20 -54.86
CA GLY A 30 47.09 -19.49 -54.92
C GLY A 30 47.09 -20.28 -53.62
N SER A 31 47.70 -21.46 -53.67
CA SER A 31 47.99 -22.30 -52.50
C SER A 31 49.48 -22.25 -52.18
N TYR A 32 49.81 -22.01 -50.92
CA TYR A 32 51.18 -21.86 -50.43
C TYR A 32 51.45 -22.84 -49.28
N ARG A 33 52.60 -23.51 -49.29
CA ARG A 33 53.10 -24.21 -48.09
C ARG A 33 53.90 -23.23 -47.26
N VAL A 34 53.71 -23.27 -45.93
CA VAL A 34 54.39 -22.34 -45.01
C VAL A 34 55.49 -23.10 -44.27
N GLY A 35 56.70 -22.54 -44.31
CA GLY A 35 57.83 -23.00 -43.51
C GLY A 35 58.44 -21.85 -42.73
N VAL A 36 59.10 -22.18 -41.62
CA VAL A 36 59.85 -21.25 -40.80
C VAL A 36 61.34 -21.55 -40.97
N LYS A 37 62.10 -20.52 -41.33
CA LYS A 37 63.55 -20.56 -41.49
C LYS A 37 64.18 -19.89 -40.28
N ILE A 38 64.85 -20.67 -39.43
CA ILE A 38 65.42 -20.18 -38.17
C ILE A 38 66.92 -19.98 -38.36
N GLU A 39 67.40 -18.74 -38.25
CA GLU A 39 68.82 -18.41 -38.46
C GLU A 39 69.74 -18.69 -37.24
N VAL A 40 69.25 -19.44 -36.25
CA VAL A 40 69.92 -19.71 -34.98
C VAL A 40 70.52 -21.13 -34.96
N GLY A 41 71.36 -21.40 -35.95
CA GLY A 41 72.03 -22.68 -36.16
C GLY A 41 72.74 -22.72 -37.52
N ASP A 42 73.86 -23.43 -37.59
CA ASP A 42 74.57 -23.70 -38.84
C ASP A 42 74.74 -25.22 -38.98
N PRO A 43 74.15 -25.88 -40.00
CA PRO A 43 73.37 -25.30 -41.09
C PRO A 43 72.01 -24.73 -40.63
N LYS A 44 71.50 -23.74 -41.38
CA LYS A 44 70.14 -23.18 -41.18
C LYS A 44 69.10 -24.26 -41.47
N GLU A 45 68.30 -24.63 -40.47
CA GLU A 45 67.15 -25.51 -40.67
C GLU A 45 65.95 -24.74 -41.23
N GLU A 46 65.38 -25.30 -42.29
CA GLU A 46 64.12 -24.85 -42.89
C GLU A 46 63.05 -25.90 -42.59
N ASP A 47 62.23 -25.63 -41.57
CA ASP A 47 61.16 -26.53 -41.18
C ASP A 47 59.86 -26.11 -41.88
N PHE A 48 59.37 -26.96 -42.78
CA PHE A 48 58.08 -26.79 -43.43
C PHE A 48 57.02 -27.46 -42.59
N VAL A 49 56.03 -26.69 -42.12
CA VAL A 49 54.98 -27.22 -41.24
C VAL A 49 54.18 -28.26 -42.02
N GLU A 50 54.38 -29.53 -41.66
CA GLU A 50 53.84 -30.67 -42.41
C GLU A 50 52.31 -30.65 -42.39
N GLY A 51 51.68 -30.75 -43.57
CA GLY A 51 50.23 -30.57 -43.73
C GLY A 51 49.73 -29.12 -43.73
N SER A 52 50.60 -28.10 -43.66
CA SER A 52 50.18 -26.71 -43.80
C SER A 52 49.90 -26.32 -45.25
N GLU A 53 48.66 -25.92 -45.52
CA GLU A 53 48.24 -25.33 -46.80
C GLU A 53 47.60 -23.96 -46.53
N PHE A 54 48.30 -22.89 -46.89
CA PHE A 54 47.86 -21.51 -46.75
C PHE A 54 47.26 -21.02 -48.06
N LEU A 55 45.93 -20.92 -48.08
CA LEU A 55 45.15 -20.62 -49.26
C LEU A 55 44.86 -19.12 -49.35
N VAL A 56 45.27 -18.50 -50.46
CA VAL A 56 45.11 -17.08 -50.74
C VAL A 56 44.07 -16.89 -51.82
N TYR A 57 43.01 -16.15 -51.48
CA TYR A 57 41.86 -15.90 -52.33
C TYR A 57 41.85 -14.47 -52.86
N GLU A 58 41.05 -14.21 -53.91
CA GLU A 58 40.67 -12.84 -54.29
C GLU A 58 39.95 -12.20 -53.08
N GLN A 59 39.83 -10.87 -53.02
CA GLN A 59 39.19 -10.18 -51.89
C GLN A 59 37.72 -10.61 -51.77
N ALA A 60 37.51 -11.67 -50.99
CA ALA A 60 36.22 -12.29 -50.80
C ALA A 60 35.38 -11.41 -49.90
N GLU A 61 34.17 -11.08 -50.35
CA GLU A 61 33.28 -10.19 -49.63
C GLU A 61 31.82 -10.59 -49.85
N TYR A 62 31.13 -10.83 -48.74
CA TYR A 62 29.68 -10.90 -48.71
C TYR A 62 29.12 -9.48 -48.62
N THR A 63 28.11 -9.19 -49.44
CA THR A 63 27.48 -7.87 -49.51
C THR A 63 26.17 -7.79 -48.75
N SER A 64 25.53 -8.94 -48.46
CA SER A 64 24.31 -8.99 -47.66
C SER A 64 24.17 -10.29 -46.85
N MET A 65 23.37 -10.24 -45.80
CA MET A 65 22.97 -11.35 -44.94
C MET A 65 21.45 -11.37 -44.81
N SER A 66 20.83 -12.55 -44.90
CA SER A 66 19.40 -12.74 -44.66
C SER A 66 19.14 -13.96 -43.77
N PRO A 67 18.26 -13.87 -42.75
CA PRO A 67 17.58 -12.66 -42.28
C PRO A 67 18.47 -11.81 -41.35
N MET A 68 18.29 -10.49 -41.37
CA MET A 68 18.95 -9.56 -40.41
C MET A 68 18.18 -9.40 -39.10
N LYS A 69 17.00 -10.01 -38.97
CA LYS A 69 16.09 -9.89 -37.82
C LYS A 69 15.40 -11.22 -37.55
N ALA A 70 15.28 -11.58 -36.28
CA ALA A 70 14.58 -12.80 -35.85
C ALA A 70 13.82 -12.57 -34.54
N VAL A 71 12.93 -13.50 -34.20
CA VAL A 71 12.19 -13.55 -32.93
C VAL A 71 12.75 -14.70 -32.11
N PHE A 72 13.24 -14.45 -30.90
CA PHE A 72 13.99 -15.48 -30.15
C PHE A 72 13.13 -16.49 -29.40
N ASP A 73 11.93 -16.09 -29.01
CA ASP A 73 11.02 -16.87 -28.18
C ASP A 73 9.89 -17.53 -29.00
N ARG A 74 10.28 -18.05 -30.17
CA ARG A 74 9.39 -18.71 -31.14
C ARG A 74 9.32 -20.21 -30.85
N GLU A 75 8.12 -20.74 -30.66
CA GLU A 75 7.95 -22.18 -30.46
C GLU A 75 8.39 -22.97 -31.69
N GLY A 76 9.20 -24.01 -31.48
CA GLY A 76 9.51 -25.03 -32.49
C GLY A 76 10.89 -25.03 -33.15
N SER A 77 11.74 -24.01 -32.97
CA SER A 77 13.11 -24.00 -33.52
C SER A 77 14.15 -23.49 -32.51
N GLN A 78 15.26 -24.23 -32.33
CA GLN A 78 16.36 -23.85 -31.43
C GLN A 78 17.50 -23.10 -32.16
N GLU A 79 17.45 -23.06 -33.49
CA GLU A 79 18.50 -22.51 -34.35
C GLU A 79 17.91 -21.63 -35.46
N LEU A 80 18.70 -20.63 -35.89
CA LEU A 80 18.41 -19.72 -36.98
C LEU A 80 19.50 -19.83 -38.05
N ILE A 81 19.14 -20.30 -39.24
CA ILE A 81 20.04 -20.30 -40.39
C ILE A 81 20.08 -18.88 -40.98
N VAL A 82 21.27 -18.29 -41.05
CA VAL A 82 21.52 -17.07 -41.83
C VAL A 82 22.25 -17.44 -43.11
N THR A 83 21.84 -16.85 -44.23
CA THR A 83 22.46 -17.02 -45.55
C THR A 83 23.13 -15.71 -45.97
N PHE A 84 24.33 -15.80 -46.51
CA PHE A 84 25.08 -14.67 -47.04
C PHE A 84 25.04 -14.68 -48.57
N THR A 85 25.14 -13.50 -49.18
CA THR A 85 25.24 -13.37 -50.63
C THR A 85 26.41 -12.46 -50.99
N GLY A 86 27.23 -12.87 -51.96
CA GLY A 86 28.38 -12.12 -52.47
C GLY A 86 28.69 -12.55 -53.90
N SER A 87 29.41 -11.71 -54.64
CA SER A 87 29.69 -11.94 -56.07
C SER A 87 31.00 -12.69 -56.35
N LYS A 88 31.88 -12.80 -55.36
CA LYS A 88 33.22 -13.41 -55.47
C LYS A 88 33.64 -14.07 -54.16
N VAL A 89 33.08 -15.23 -53.82
CA VAL A 89 33.47 -15.97 -52.60
C VAL A 89 33.88 -17.42 -52.90
N PRO A 90 34.98 -17.92 -52.33
CA PRO A 90 35.39 -19.33 -52.45
C PRO A 90 34.32 -20.31 -51.93
N ARG A 91 34.22 -21.48 -52.57
CA ARG A 91 33.32 -22.57 -52.17
C ARG A 91 33.86 -23.34 -50.95
N LEU A 92 33.79 -22.73 -49.77
CA LEU A 92 34.23 -23.31 -48.50
C LEU A 92 33.15 -23.21 -47.43
N PRO A 93 33.08 -24.15 -46.46
CA PRO A 93 32.23 -24.01 -45.28
C PRO A 93 32.59 -22.75 -44.48
N LEU A 94 31.57 -22.01 -44.04
CA LEU A 94 31.75 -20.85 -43.17
C LEU A 94 31.75 -21.21 -41.68
N ILE A 95 32.47 -20.40 -40.92
CA ILE A 95 32.35 -20.27 -39.46
C ILE A 95 32.02 -18.82 -39.16
N CYS A 96 30.83 -18.55 -38.65
CA CYS A 96 30.46 -17.22 -38.20
C CYS A 96 31.02 -16.92 -36.81
N VAL A 97 31.74 -15.81 -36.71
CA VAL A 97 32.18 -15.22 -35.44
C VAL A 97 31.09 -14.26 -34.97
N ILE A 98 30.49 -14.60 -33.84
CA ILE A 98 29.37 -13.89 -33.21
C ILE A 98 29.90 -13.03 -32.07
N SER A 99 29.57 -11.74 -32.09
CA SER A 99 29.91 -10.80 -31.02
C SER A 99 28.69 -9.96 -30.60
N GLY A 100 28.64 -9.53 -29.34
CA GLY A 100 27.54 -8.75 -28.80
C GLY A 100 27.61 -8.63 -27.28
N ASP A 101 27.01 -7.57 -26.73
CA ASP A 101 26.98 -7.33 -25.28
C ASP A 101 26.27 -8.48 -24.55
N GLY A 102 26.99 -9.11 -23.61
CA GLY A 102 26.48 -10.24 -22.83
C GLY A 102 26.48 -11.60 -23.56
N TRP A 103 26.98 -11.70 -24.79
CA TRP A 103 27.00 -12.97 -25.52
C TRP A 103 28.02 -13.97 -24.93
N PRO A 104 27.65 -15.24 -24.64
CA PRO A 104 28.56 -16.20 -24.04
C PRO A 104 29.79 -16.49 -24.92
N VAL A 105 30.98 -16.54 -24.32
CA VAL A 105 32.23 -16.87 -25.03
C VAL A 105 32.15 -18.25 -25.70
N SER A 106 31.48 -19.20 -25.05
CA SER A 106 31.22 -20.56 -25.56
C SER A 106 30.26 -20.64 -26.75
N ARG A 107 29.54 -19.56 -27.11
CA ARG A 107 28.63 -19.48 -28.26
C ARG A 107 29.12 -18.50 -29.33
N ARG A 108 30.41 -18.13 -29.32
CA ARG A 108 30.98 -17.16 -30.29
C ARG A 108 31.26 -17.71 -31.68
N LEU A 109 31.28 -19.02 -31.87
CA LEU A 109 31.50 -19.66 -33.16
C LEU A 109 30.26 -20.44 -33.56
N ALA A 110 29.78 -20.21 -34.78
CA ALA A 110 28.63 -20.89 -35.38
C ALA A 110 29.05 -21.53 -36.71
N PRO A 111 28.93 -22.85 -36.89
CA PRO A 111 29.29 -23.53 -38.13
C PRO A 111 28.24 -23.30 -39.24
N SER A 112 28.60 -23.58 -40.48
CA SER A 112 27.66 -23.66 -41.60
C SER A 112 26.72 -24.86 -41.51
N GLU A 113 25.56 -24.77 -42.15
CA GLU A 113 24.66 -25.92 -42.30
C GLU A 113 25.27 -26.97 -43.24
N ALA A 114 25.05 -28.25 -42.93
CA ALA A 114 25.62 -29.37 -43.68
C ALA A 114 25.28 -29.28 -45.18
N ASN A 115 26.30 -29.44 -46.04
CA ASN A 115 26.22 -29.32 -47.49
C ASN A 115 25.83 -27.94 -48.05
N THR A 116 25.89 -26.88 -47.24
CA THR A 116 25.76 -25.50 -47.71
C THR A 116 27.04 -24.71 -47.45
N LEU A 117 27.39 -23.79 -48.36
CA LEU A 117 28.68 -23.09 -48.35
C LEU A 117 28.57 -21.62 -47.89
N ASP A 118 27.39 -21.02 -48.00
CA ASP A 118 27.17 -19.59 -47.72
C ASP A 118 26.23 -19.36 -46.52
N THR A 119 26.17 -20.30 -45.56
CA THR A 119 25.27 -20.21 -44.39
C THR A 119 26.01 -20.30 -43.06
N CYS A 120 25.34 -19.90 -41.98
CA CYS A 120 25.71 -20.21 -40.60
C CYS A 120 24.48 -20.55 -39.76
N ILE A 121 24.62 -21.52 -38.85
CA ILE A 121 23.61 -21.89 -37.85
C ILE A 121 23.81 -21.06 -36.58
N ILE A 122 23.02 -20.00 -36.42
CA ILE A 122 23.07 -19.10 -35.26
C ILE A 122 22.15 -19.66 -34.15
N PRO A 123 22.66 -19.99 -32.96
CA PRO A 123 21.80 -20.44 -31.86
C PRO A 123 20.96 -19.29 -31.32
N TYR A 124 19.70 -19.54 -30.96
CA TYR A 124 18.84 -18.51 -30.40
C TYR A 124 19.33 -18.01 -29.03
N PRO A 125 19.20 -16.70 -28.73
CA PRO A 125 19.52 -16.12 -27.43
C PRO A 125 18.41 -16.39 -26.40
N ASP A 126 18.75 -16.34 -25.11
CA ASP A 126 17.78 -16.45 -24.00
C ASP A 126 17.00 -15.13 -23.74
N SER A 127 17.33 -14.05 -24.46
CA SER A 127 16.72 -12.71 -24.34
C SER A 127 16.89 -11.88 -25.62
N SER A 128 16.14 -10.80 -25.78
CA SER A 128 16.30 -9.88 -26.91
C SER A 128 17.70 -9.25 -26.92
N VAL A 129 18.40 -9.30 -28.05
CA VAL A 129 19.80 -8.87 -28.18
C VAL A 129 20.11 -8.42 -29.61
N GLU A 130 21.16 -7.62 -29.76
CA GLU A 130 21.72 -7.21 -31.04
C GLU A 130 23.13 -7.79 -31.14
N LEU A 131 23.34 -8.64 -32.13
CA LEU A 131 24.61 -9.34 -32.38
C LEU A 131 25.22 -8.79 -33.66
N SER A 132 26.56 -8.83 -33.74
CA SER A 132 27.33 -8.59 -34.95
C SER A 132 27.89 -9.94 -35.42
N ILE A 133 27.52 -10.31 -36.65
CA ILE A 133 27.86 -11.58 -37.29
C ILE A 133 28.92 -11.30 -38.37
N ALA A 134 30.14 -11.79 -38.15
CA ALA A 134 31.23 -11.70 -39.13
C ALA A 134 31.57 -13.10 -39.65
N GLN A 135 31.73 -13.24 -40.97
CA GLN A 135 32.11 -14.53 -41.57
C GLN A 135 33.59 -14.78 -41.33
N SER A 136 33.98 -16.06 -41.33
CA SER A 136 35.37 -16.53 -41.29
C SER A 136 35.44 -17.92 -41.92
N PHE A 137 36.59 -18.30 -42.48
CA PHE A 137 36.86 -19.68 -42.88
C PHE A 137 37.57 -20.51 -41.79
N ASN A 138 38.09 -19.87 -40.73
CA ASN A 138 38.85 -20.52 -39.66
C ASN A 138 38.40 -20.14 -38.25
N GLY A 139 37.34 -19.35 -38.10
CA GLY A 139 36.82 -18.86 -36.81
C GLY A 139 37.70 -17.85 -36.09
N ILE A 140 38.84 -17.45 -36.68
CA ILE A 140 39.83 -16.53 -36.09
C ILE A 140 39.91 -15.23 -36.90
N HIS A 141 40.06 -15.36 -38.22
CA HIS A 141 40.23 -14.23 -39.13
C HIS A 141 38.88 -13.92 -39.78
N THR A 142 38.30 -12.77 -39.42
CA THR A 142 37.00 -12.34 -39.95
C THR A 142 37.13 -11.57 -41.26
N PHE A 143 36.09 -11.64 -42.08
CA PHE A 143 35.91 -10.76 -43.23
C PHE A 143 35.75 -9.29 -42.76
N LYS A 144 35.99 -8.32 -43.66
CA LYS A 144 35.91 -6.88 -43.35
C LYS A 144 34.50 -6.43 -42.92
N THR A 145 33.47 -7.07 -43.47
CA THR A 145 32.08 -6.63 -43.35
C THR A 145 31.33 -7.54 -42.36
N ALA A 146 30.91 -6.96 -41.24
CA ALA A 146 30.11 -7.63 -40.22
C ALA A 146 28.65 -7.15 -40.27
N PHE A 147 27.70 -8.06 -40.14
CA PHE A 147 26.27 -7.78 -40.31
C PHE A 147 25.54 -7.75 -38.96
N PRO A 148 24.73 -6.72 -38.67
CA PRO A 148 23.90 -6.70 -37.48
C PRO A 148 22.73 -7.68 -37.61
N LEU A 149 22.62 -8.60 -36.64
CA LEU A 149 21.50 -9.51 -36.46
C LEU A 149 20.75 -9.13 -35.17
N LYS A 150 19.49 -8.71 -35.29
CA LYS A 150 18.68 -8.31 -34.14
C LYS A 150 17.63 -9.35 -33.78
N PHE A 151 17.76 -9.91 -32.58
CA PHE A 151 16.77 -10.78 -31.97
C PHE A 151 15.79 -9.96 -31.13
N TYR A 152 14.52 -10.02 -31.52
CA TYR A 152 13.42 -9.37 -30.82
C TYR A 152 12.65 -10.36 -29.95
N ALA A 153 12.12 -9.87 -28.83
CA ALA A 153 11.01 -10.50 -28.14
C ALA A 153 9.72 -10.39 -28.98
N SER A 154 8.95 -11.48 -29.07
CA SER A 154 7.60 -11.43 -29.64
C SER A 154 6.64 -10.64 -28.74
N PRO A 155 5.56 -10.06 -29.32
CA PRO A 155 4.55 -9.40 -28.51
C PRO A 155 3.77 -10.42 -27.66
N PRO A 156 3.31 -10.05 -26.44
CA PRO A 156 2.38 -10.85 -25.66
C PRO A 156 1.09 -11.16 -26.41
N ASP A 157 0.53 -12.33 -26.13
CA ASP A 157 -0.73 -12.81 -26.67
C ASP A 157 -1.71 -13.20 -25.56
N ILE A 158 -3.00 -13.35 -25.88
CA ILE A 158 -4.01 -13.79 -24.92
C ILE A 158 -3.88 -15.29 -24.73
N LYS A 159 -3.58 -15.72 -23.51
CA LYS A 159 -3.55 -17.14 -23.13
C LYS A 159 -4.95 -17.68 -22.85
N PHE A 160 -5.76 -16.90 -22.13
CA PHE A 160 -7.19 -17.17 -21.92
C PHE A 160 -7.91 -15.94 -21.37
N THR A 161 -9.22 -15.88 -21.64
CA THR A 161 -10.12 -14.79 -21.23
C THR A 161 -11.40 -15.36 -20.67
N PHE A 162 -11.84 -14.88 -19.51
CA PHE A 162 -13.06 -15.34 -18.88
C PHE A 162 -13.80 -14.19 -18.21
N ILE A 163 -15.12 -14.32 -18.12
CA ILE A 163 -15.95 -13.44 -17.30
C ILE A 163 -15.82 -13.94 -15.86
N ALA A 164 -15.58 -13.06 -14.90
CA ALA A 164 -15.46 -13.41 -13.49
C ALA A 164 -16.73 -14.11 -12.96
N GLU A 165 -16.62 -14.85 -11.85
CA GLU A 165 -17.76 -15.56 -11.20
C GLU A 165 -18.97 -14.64 -10.94
N ASP A 166 -18.74 -13.33 -10.81
CA ASP A 166 -19.77 -12.35 -10.55
C ASP A 166 -20.41 -11.74 -11.79
N GLY A 167 -19.84 -11.95 -12.98
CA GLY A 167 -20.39 -11.36 -14.18
C GLY A 167 -20.32 -9.84 -14.18
N HIS A 168 -19.30 -9.22 -13.56
CA HIS A 168 -19.04 -7.76 -13.63
C HIS A 168 -17.61 -7.40 -14.05
N ALA A 169 -16.74 -8.39 -14.23
CA ALA A 169 -15.39 -8.17 -14.73
C ALA A 169 -15.01 -9.16 -15.83
N VAL A 170 -14.33 -8.67 -16.87
CA VAL A 170 -13.59 -9.49 -17.82
C VAL A 170 -12.16 -9.63 -17.33
N VAL A 171 -11.70 -10.87 -17.17
CA VAL A 171 -10.32 -11.18 -16.79
C VAL A 171 -9.57 -11.64 -18.04
N VAL A 172 -8.59 -10.85 -18.47
CA VAL A 172 -7.71 -11.14 -19.59
C VAL A 172 -6.37 -11.62 -19.06
N VAL A 173 -5.97 -12.85 -19.37
CA VAL A 173 -4.67 -13.42 -18.99
C VAL A 173 -3.78 -13.54 -20.22
N PHE A 174 -2.62 -12.89 -20.17
CA PHE A 174 -1.60 -12.93 -21.22
C PHE A 174 -0.61 -14.08 -20.99
N ASP A 175 -0.04 -14.60 -22.08
CA ASP A 175 1.01 -15.63 -22.03
C ASP A 175 2.32 -15.09 -21.45
N LYS A 176 2.66 -13.82 -21.74
CA LYS A 176 3.91 -13.14 -21.44
C LYS A 176 3.66 -11.81 -20.71
N PRO A 177 4.59 -11.33 -19.85
CA PRO A 177 4.45 -10.05 -19.18
C PRO A 177 4.37 -8.87 -20.17
N VAL A 178 3.34 -8.05 -20.04
CA VAL A 178 3.11 -6.83 -20.82
C VAL A 178 3.85 -5.64 -20.20
N ASN A 179 4.51 -4.83 -21.03
CA ASN A 179 5.08 -3.55 -20.63
C ASN A 179 3.94 -2.54 -20.40
N LEU A 180 3.77 -2.07 -19.15
CA LEU A 180 2.63 -1.24 -18.74
C LEU A 180 2.84 0.27 -18.89
N CYS A 181 3.95 0.72 -19.47
CA CYS A 181 4.19 2.14 -19.68
C CYS A 181 3.06 2.76 -20.53
N ASN A 182 2.34 3.73 -19.94
CA ASN A 182 1.15 4.40 -20.50
C ASN A 182 -0.09 3.50 -20.68
N LEU A 183 -0.16 2.34 -20.01
CA LEU A 183 -1.30 1.40 -20.08
C LEU A 183 -2.15 1.43 -18.80
N ASP A 184 -2.42 2.62 -18.29
CA ASP A 184 -3.09 2.91 -17.01
C ASP A 184 -4.61 3.14 -17.12
N GLU A 185 -5.13 3.37 -18.34
CA GLU A 185 -6.54 3.66 -18.61
C GLU A 185 -7.11 2.78 -19.74
N CYS A 186 -8.40 2.45 -19.69
CA CYS A 186 -9.07 1.73 -20.79
C CYS A 186 -8.93 2.46 -22.13
N SER A 187 -9.04 3.80 -22.12
CA SER A 187 -8.91 4.72 -23.26
C SER A 187 -7.62 4.51 -24.08
N LYS A 188 -6.53 4.15 -23.39
CA LYS A 188 -5.18 3.94 -23.98
C LYS A 188 -4.97 2.48 -24.42
N MET A 189 -5.82 1.56 -23.97
CA MET A 189 -5.66 0.11 -24.19
C MET A 189 -6.63 -0.49 -25.21
N LEU A 190 -7.88 -0.04 -25.19
CA LEU A 190 -8.99 -0.64 -25.92
C LEU A 190 -9.34 0.20 -27.15
N ASN A 191 -9.82 -0.44 -28.22
CA ASN A 191 -10.25 0.30 -29.41
C ASN A 191 -11.53 1.11 -29.12
N SER A 192 -11.81 2.11 -29.96
CA SER A 192 -12.99 2.98 -29.82
C SER A 192 -14.30 2.19 -29.75
N GLU A 193 -14.46 1.14 -30.56
CA GLU A 193 -15.64 0.27 -30.55
C GLU A 193 -15.86 -0.40 -29.18
N THR A 194 -14.81 -0.96 -28.58
CA THR A 194 -14.90 -1.59 -27.25
C THR A 194 -15.22 -0.54 -26.19
N LEU A 195 -14.61 0.65 -26.26
CA LEU A 195 -14.89 1.77 -25.34
C LEU A 195 -16.33 2.26 -25.44
N THR A 196 -16.88 2.43 -26.65
CA THR A 196 -18.28 2.83 -26.85
C THR A 196 -19.25 1.79 -26.30
N ARG A 197 -18.92 0.49 -26.38
CA ARG A 197 -19.74 -0.59 -25.81
C ARG A 197 -19.62 -0.70 -24.28
N LEU A 198 -18.46 -0.34 -23.72
CA LEU A 198 -18.18 -0.32 -22.28
C LEU A 198 -18.75 0.92 -21.55
N GLY A 199 -18.97 2.03 -22.26
CA GLY A 199 -19.46 3.28 -21.70
C GLY A 199 -18.43 4.03 -20.84
N GLU A 200 -18.86 5.15 -20.24
CA GLU A 200 -17.99 6.04 -19.46
C GLU A 200 -17.58 5.48 -18.08
N GLY A 201 -18.16 4.35 -17.65
CA GLY A 201 -17.94 3.77 -16.32
C GLY A 201 -16.83 2.72 -16.22
N ALA A 202 -16.33 2.20 -17.34
CA ALA A 202 -15.44 1.04 -17.32
C ALA A 202 -14.02 1.37 -16.81
N VAL A 203 -13.49 0.51 -15.93
CA VAL A 203 -12.17 0.68 -15.32
C VAL A 203 -11.28 -0.51 -15.64
N CYS A 204 -10.10 -0.22 -16.19
CA CYS A 204 -9.09 -1.21 -16.54
C CYS A 204 -7.97 -1.17 -15.50
N LYS A 205 -7.71 -2.28 -14.83
CA LYS A 205 -6.65 -2.41 -13.80
C LYS A 205 -5.83 -3.66 -14.02
N TRP A 206 -4.52 -3.49 -14.11
CA TRP A 206 -3.58 -4.61 -14.12
C TRP A 206 -3.43 -5.17 -12.71
N ALA A 207 -3.85 -6.42 -12.49
CA ALA A 207 -3.55 -7.16 -11.28
C ALA A 207 -2.08 -7.61 -11.27
N THR A 208 -1.60 -8.03 -12.45
CA THR A 208 -0.18 -8.27 -12.77
C THR A 208 0.05 -7.83 -14.23
N LYS A 209 1.31 -7.68 -14.67
CA LYS A 209 1.70 -7.54 -16.09
C LYS A 209 1.19 -8.67 -17.00
N GLN A 210 0.70 -9.79 -16.45
CA GLN A 210 0.08 -10.88 -17.20
C GLN A 210 -1.44 -10.97 -17.00
N GLN A 211 -2.05 -10.13 -16.17
CA GLN A 211 -3.48 -10.19 -15.85
C GLN A 211 -4.10 -8.79 -15.81
N LEU A 212 -4.91 -8.49 -16.82
CA LEU A 212 -5.75 -7.29 -16.88
C LEU A 212 -7.17 -7.61 -16.43
N ILE A 213 -7.70 -6.78 -15.54
CA ILE A 213 -9.09 -6.81 -15.08
C ILE A 213 -9.81 -5.60 -15.70
N ILE A 214 -10.95 -5.84 -16.35
CA ILE A 214 -11.79 -4.79 -16.95
C ILE A 214 -13.14 -4.87 -16.27
N THR A 215 -13.54 -3.83 -15.52
CA THR A 215 -14.82 -3.79 -14.80
C THR A 215 -15.91 -3.20 -15.69
N GLU A 216 -16.60 -4.08 -16.41
CA GLU A 216 -17.89 -3.93 -17.10
C GLU A 216 -18.13 -5.21 -17.92
N THR A 217 -19.37 -5.56 -18.23
CA THR A 217 -19.65 -6.80 -18.97
C THR A 217 -19.53 -6.62 -20.48
N LEU A 218 -18.43 -7.10 -21.06
CA LEU A 218 -18.39 -7.42 -22.48
C LEU A 218 -17.89 -8.84 -22.76
N ILE A 219 -18.65 -9.56 -23.58
CA ILE A 219 -18.26 -10.88 -24.11
C ILE A 219 -17.03 -10.74 -25.03
N ARG A 220 -16.81 -9.57 -25.65
CA ARG A 220 -15.75 -9.37 -26.64
C ARG A 220 -14.97 -8.06 -26.41
N VAL A 221 -13.68 -8.16 -26.11
CA VAL A 221 -12.80 -7.00 -25.84
C VAL A 221 -11.72 -6.92 -26.91
N THR A 222 -11.56 -5.76 -27.57
CA THR A 222 -10.55 -5.57 -28.63
C THR A 222 -9.52 -4.50 -28.25
N PHE A 223 -8.24 -4.88 -28.28
CA PHE A 223 -7.12 -3.99 -27.96
C PHE A 223 -6.71 -3.10 -29.14
N GLN A 224 -6.07 -1.97 -28.85
CA GLN A 224 -5.45 -1.12 -29.87
C GLN A 224 -4.22 -1.80 -30.51
N LYS A 225 -4.05 -1.61 -31.82
CA LYS A 225 -2.90 -2.10 -32.59
C LYS A 225 -1.62 -1.34 -32.21
N GLY A 226 -0.48 -2.01 -32.26
CA GLY A 226 0.85 -1.44 -32.01
C GLY A 226 1.22 -1.27 -30.52
N LEU A 227 0.28 -1.57 -29.62
CA LEU A 227 0.35 -1.22 -28.21
C LEU A 227 1.14 -2.23 -27.36
N LEU A 228 0.73 -3.49 -27.39
CA LEU A 228 1.24 -4.53 -26.49
C LEU A 228 2.66 -4.94 -26.89
N ARG A 229 3.58 -4.90 -25.91
CA ARG A 229 5.00 -5.26 -26.01
C ARG A 229 5.41 -6.04 -24.78
N GLN A 230 6.41 -6.93 -24.91
CA GLN A 230 6.91 -7.69 -23.77
C GLN A 230 7.70 -6.82 -22.80
N ASP A 231 7.49 -7.00 -21.51
CA ASP A 231 8.21 -6.31 -20.44
C ASP A 231 9.63 -6.85 -20.23
N GLY A 232 10.54 -5.99 -19.75
CA GLY A 232 11.91 -6.39 -19.37
C GLY A 232 12.87 -6.69 -20.52
N GLN A 233 12.44 -6.51 -21.78
CA GLN A 233 13.23 -6.81 -22.98
C GLN A 233 13.73 -5.54 -23.67
N LYS A 234 15.00 -5.54 -24.10
CA LYS A 234 15.67 -4.38 -24.76
C LYS A 234 15.14 -4.12 -26.17
N TYR A 235 14.82 -5.18 -26.93
CA TYR A 235 14.25 -5.08 -28.28
C TYR A 235 12.96 -5.90 -28.35
N THR A 236 11.83 -5.22 -28.56
CA THR A 236 10.48 -5.82 -28.55
C THR A 236 9.76 -5.51 -29.85
N LEU A 237 9.00 -6.48 -30.37
CA LEU A 237 8.02 -6.22 -31.41
C LEU A 237 6.68 -5.84 -30.77
N PRO A 238 5.97 -4.82 -31.30
CA PRO A 238 4.59 -4.53 -30.91
C PRO A 238 3.60 -5.48 -31.57
N LYS A 239 2.47 -5.75 -30.90
CA LYS A 239 1.33 -6.50 -31.46
C LYS A 239 0.61 -5.62 -32.49
N ASN A 240 0.94 -5.78 -33.78
CA ASN A 240 0.38 -4.94 -34.85
C ASN A 240 -1.02 -5.39 -35.30
N ASP A 241 -1.39 -6.64 -35.05
CA ASP A 241 -2.74 -7.16 -35.32
C ASP A 241 -3.73 -6.78 -34.22
N SER A 242 -5.02 -6.71 -34.57
CA SER A 242 -6.09 -6.45 -33.60
C SER A 242 -6.31 -7.66 -32.72
N LEU A 243 -5.82 -7.61 -31.49
CA LEU A 243 -5.99 -8.66 -30.51
C LEU A 243 -7.41 -8.60 -29.92
N THR A 244 -8.21 -9.64 -30.14
CA THR A 244 -9.59 -9.75 -29.67
C THR A 244 -9.69 -10.88 -28.66
N ALA A 245 -10.16 -10.55 -27.47
CA ALA A 245 -10.61 -11.51 -26.47
C ALA A 245 -12.08 -11.87 -26.72
N GLU A 246 -12.42 -13.16 -26.67
CA GLU A 246 -13.79 -13.59 -26.38
C GLU A 246 -13.81 -14.26 -25.00
N ALA A 247 -14.62 -13.70 -24.10
CA ALA A 247 -14.67 -14.08 -22.70
C ALA A 247 -15.82 -15.06 -22.48
N TRP A 248 -15.48 -16.29 -22.08
CA TRP A 248 -16.47 -17.31 -21.74
C TRP A 248 -16.87 -17.22 -20.26
N TYR A 249 -18.11 -17.62 -19.95
CA TYR A 249 -18.53 -17.80 -18.56
C TYR A 249 -17.96 -19.11 -18.00
N PRO A 250 -17.15 -19.08 -16.92
CA PRO A 250 -16.93 -20.28 -16.12
C PRO A 250 -18.27 -20.71 -15.47
N GLN A 251 -18.38 -21.98 -15.08
CA GLN A 251 -19.61 -22.51 -14.48
C GLN A 251 -20.07 -21.67 -13.27
N ARG A 252 -21.39 -21.41 -13.17
CA ARG A 252 -22.00 -20.60 -12.10
C ARG A 252 -21.52 -21.05 -10.72
N SER A 253 -20.97 -20.12 -9.95
CA SER A 253 -20.36 -20.37 -8.64
C SER A 253 -20.93 -19.42 -7.60
N LYS A 254 -21.62 -19.99 -6.60
CA LYS A 254 -22.36 -19.35 -5.49
C LYS A 254 -23.72 -18.77 -5.85
N SER A 255 -24.76 -19.35 -5.25
CA SER A 255 -26.11 -18.77 -5.16
C SER A 255 -26.07 -17.41 -4.45
N ALA A 256 -26.93 -16.48 -4.89
CA ALA A 256 -27.13 -15.23 -4.16
C ALA A 256 -27.66 -15.48 -2.74
N GLN A 257 -27.57 -14.47 -1.88
CA GLN A 257 -28.08 -14.52 -0.50
C GLN A 257 -28.91 -13.27 -0.23
N ILE A 258 -30.02 -13.43 0.48
CA ILE A 258 -30.90 -12.33 0.87
C ILE A 258 -31.28 -12.45 2.34
N ALA A 259 -31.36 -11.31 3.02
CA ALA A 259 -31.85 -11.16 4.38
C ALA A 259 -32.51 -9.79 4.53
N ILE A 260 -33.35 -9.61 5.54
CA ILE A 260 -33.96 -8.31 5.88
C ILE A 260 -33.45 -7.88 7.26
N SER A 261 -33.23 -6.58 7.44
CA SER A 261 -33.09 -5.95 8.76
C SER A 261 -34.08 -4.81 8.91
N GLY A 262 -34.63 -4.61 10.10
CA GLY A 262 -35.54 -3.52 10.41
C GLY A 262 -36.04 -3.58 11.86
N PRO A 263 -36.94 -2.67 12.27
CA PRO A 263 -37.61 -2.77 13.56
C PRO A 263 -38.45 -4.05 13.64
N THR A 264 -38.54 -4.64 14.83
CA THR A 264 -39.45 -5.77 15.13
C THR A 264 -40.71 -5.29 15.84
N THR A 265 -40.64 -4.15 16.54
CA THR A 265 -41.80 -3.38 16.97
C THR A 265 -41.74 -1.95 16.43
N VAL A 266 -42.89 -1.45 15.97
CA VAL A 266 -43.06 -0.07 15.51
C VAL A 266 -44.20 0.61 16.27
N PRO A 267 -44.06 1.88 16.69
CA PRO A 267 -45.15 2.63 17.31
C PRO A 267 -46.27 2.89 16.29
N ASN A 268 -47.46 3.25 16.76
CA ASN A 268 -48.63 3.56 15.93
C ASN A 268 -48.49 4.79 14.99
N CYS A 269 -47.35 5.48 14.97
CA CYS A 269 -47.11 6.66 14.14
C CYS A 269 -45.64 6.81 13.70
N GLY A 270 -45.40 7.62 12.67
CA GLY A 270 -44.06 7.85 12.10
C GLY A 270 -43.67 6.83 11.03
N VAL A 271 -42.50 7.02 10.40
CA VAL A 271 -42.05 6.21 9.27
C VAL A 271 -40.96 5.22 9.72
N PHE A 272 -41.19 3.93 9.46
CA PHE A 272 -40.19 2.88 9.65
C PHE A 272 -39.58 2.46 8.30
N THR A 273 -38.44 1.76 8.34
CA THR A 273 -37.78 1.24 7.12
C THR A 273 -37.29 -0.19 7.34
N LEU A 274 -37.56 -1.06 6.36
CA LEU A 274 -36.94 -2.37 6.20
C LEU A 274 -35.85 -2.30 5.13
N VAL A 275 -34.74 -3.00 5.33
CA VAL A 275 -33.58 -3.02 4.43
C VAL A 275 -33.27 -4.44 4.02
N GLY A 276 -33.36 -4.73 2.73
CA GLY A 276 -32.98 -5.98 2.09
C GLY A 276 -31.49 -6.05 1.80
N HIS A 277 -30.77 -6.85 2.57
CA HIS A 277 -29.36 -7.17 2.36
C HIS A 277 -29.24 -8.24 1.28
N PHE A 278 -29.13 -7.82 0.02
CA PHE A 278 -28.92 -8.73 -1.10
C PHE A 278 -27.42 -8.85 -1.43
N SER A 279 -26.88 -10.05 -1.38
CA SER A 279 -25.58 -10.40 -1.95
C SER A 279 -25.82 -11.12 -3.27
N SER A 280 -25.90 -10.34 -4.36
CA SER A 280 -25.81 -10.88 -5.72
C SER A 280 -24.47 -10.48 -6.32
N PRO A 281 -23.76 -11.43 -6.96
CA PRO A 281 -22.53 -11.11 -7.61
C PRO A 281 -22.82 -10.39 -8.96
N SER A 282 -23.97 -10.66 -9.60
CA SER A 282 -24.42 -10.09 -10.88
C SER A 282 -25.27 -8.80 -10.79
N GLY A 283 -25.55 -8.27 -9.59
CA GLY A 283 -25.99 -6.89 -9.34
C GLY A 283 -27.42 -6.48 -9.72
N ASP A 284 -27.94 -6.86 -10.89
CA ASP A 284 -29.29 -6.49 -11.33
C ASP A 284 -30.32 -7.58 -10.94
N ALA A 285 -31.18 -7.27 -9.97
CA ALA A 285 -32.37 -8.04 -9.60
C ALA A 285 -33.56 -7.13 -9.38
N GLU A 286 -34.75 -7.59 -9.74
CA GLU A 286 -36.00 -6.93 -9.36
C GLU A 286 -36.38 -7.33 -7.93
N PHE A 287 -36.65 -6.33 -7.10
CA PHE A 287 -37.20 -6.54 -5.76
C PHE A 287 -38.72 -6.43 -5.81
N ASN A 288 -39.42 -7.29 -5.09
CA ASN A 288 -40.86 -7.18 -4.83
C ASN A 288 -41.10 -7.37 -3.34
N TRP A 289 -41.84 -6.45 -2.74
CA TRP A 289 -42.30 -6.57 -1.35
C TRP A 289 -43.74 -7.06 -1.30
N SER A 290 -44.01 -7.96 -0.36
CA SER A 290 -45.35 -8.37 0.04
C SER A 290 -45.44 -8.49 1.56
N ALA A 291 -46.65 -8.50 2.10
CA ALA A 291 -46.88 -8.74 3.52
C ALA A 291 -48.15 -9.56 3.73
N TYR A 292 -48.18 -10.32 4.81
CA TYR A 292 -49.38 -11.01 5.30
C TYR A 292 -49.41 -10.95 6.83
N ARG A 293 -50.60 -11.06 7.43
CA ARG A 293 -50.75 -11.13 8.89
C ARG A 293 -50.38 -12.52 9.39
N GLU A 294 -49.78 -12.60 10.56
CA GLU A 294 -49.42 -13.88 11.20
C GLU A 294 -50.66 -14.73 11.55
N ASP A 295 -51.79 -14.07 11.84
CA ASP A 295 -53.12 -14.67 12.05
C ASP A 295 -53.83 -15.14 10.75
N GLN A 296 -53.15 -15.02 9.59
CA GLN A 296 -53.64 -15.39 8.25
C GLN A 296 -54.85 -14.59 7.74
N SER A 297 -55.32 -13.56 8.45
CA SER A 297 -56.37 -12.68 7.95
C SER A 297 -55.85 -11.69 6.90
N SER A 298 -56.75 -11.11 6.10
CA SER A 298 -56.41 -10.22 5.00
C SER A 298 -55.76 -8.91 5.49
N ILE A 299 -54.68 -8.49 4.84
CA ILE A 299 -54.16 -7.13 5.01
C ILE A 299 -55.13 -6.09 4.44
N ASP A 300 -55.15 -4.87 5.00
CA ASP A 300 -55.89 -3.75 4.41
C ASP A 300 -55.36 -3.44 3.00
N SER A 301 -56.30 -3.12 2.11
CA SER A 301 -56.09 -2.48 0.82
C SER A 301 -55.11 -1.30 0.86
N SER A 302 -55.12 -0.48 1.92
CA SER A 302 -54.18 0.64 2.09
C SER A 302 -52.74 0.15 2.16
N LEU A 303 -52.49 -0.93 2.90
CA LEU A 303 -51.17 -1.55 3.01
C LEU A 303 -50.79 -2.32 1.74
N SER A 304 -51.72 -3.05 1.12
CA SER A 304 -51.43 -3.75 -0.15
C SER A 304 -51.08 -2.77 -1.27
N ASN A 305 -51.79 -1.65 -1.35
CA ASN A 305 -51.54 -0.59 -2.34
C ASN A 305 -50.23 0.15 -2.05
N ALA A 306 -49.86 0.35 -0.79
CA ALA A 306 -48.57 0.94 -0.42
C ALA A 306 -47.38 0.04 -0.76
N LEU A 307 -47.55 -1.29 -0.74
CA LEU A 307 -46.54 -2.26 -1.18
C LEU A 307 -46.49 -2.42 -2.71
N TYR A 308 -47.63 -2.24 -3.39
CA TYR A 308 -47.76 -2.42 -4.82
C TYR A 308 -46.88 -1.42 -5.60
N GLY A 309 -45.99 -1.95 -6.45
CA GLY A 309 -45.08 -1.15 -7.27
C GLY A 309 -43.76 -0.76 -6.60
N ILE A 310 -43.51 -1.13 -5.33
CA ILE A 310 -42.21 -0.92 -4.69
C ILE A 310 -41.19 -1.94 -5.23
N LYS A 311 -40.27 -1.45 -6.06
CA LYS A 311 -39.21 -2.23 -6.74
C LYS A 311 -37.82 -2.12 -6.11
N SER A 312 -37.74 -1.58 -4.90
CA SER A 312 -36.51 -1.20 -4.20
C SER A 312 -36.06 -2.24 -3.18
N SER A 313 -34.75 -2.37 -2.95
CA SER A 313 -34.21 -3.27 -1.92
C SER A 313 -34.50 -2.80 -0.49
N SER A 314 -34.86 -1.52 -0.29
CA SER A 314 -35.35 -0.98 0.98
C SER A 314 -36.83 -0.59 0.84
N LEU A 315 -37.59 -0.72 1.91
CA LEU A 315 -39.02 -0.39 2.00
C LEU A 315 -39.24 0.58 3.15
N SER A 316 -39.78 1.77 2.87
CA SER A 316 -40.17 2.74 3.90
C SER A 316 -41.69 2.90 3.93
N LEU A 317 -42.30 2.76 5.11
CA LEU A 317 -43.75 2.81 5.30
C LEU A 317 -44.11 3.64 6.53
N ASN A 318 -45.27 4.29 6.50
CA ASN A 318 -45.85 4.90 7.69
C ASN A 318 -46.45 3.80 8.58
N SER A 319 -46.10 3.78 9.87
CA SER A 319 -46.58 2.80 10.84
C SER A 319 -48.10 2.85 11.03
N SER A 320 -48.76 3.96 10.69
CA SER A 320 -50.23 4.08 10.71
C SER A 320 -50.94 3.17 9.70
N LEU A 321 -50.22 2.55 8.77
CA LEU A 321 -50.74 1.54 7.84
C LEU A 321 -50.84 0.13 8.47
N LEU A 322 -50.38 -0.04 9.72
CA LEU A 322 -50.40 -1.30 10.45
C LEU A 322 -51.38 -1.24 11.62
N GLU A 323 -52.27 -2.23 11.69
CA GLU A 323 -53.20 -2.36 12.80
C GLU A 323 -52.45 -2.57 14.13
N VAL A 324 -52.82 -1.79 15.13
CA VAL A 324 -52.22 -1.80 16.46
C VAL A 324 -52.39 -3.19 17.11
N ASN A 325 -51.35 -3.68 17.79
CA ASN A 325 -51.25 -5.03 18.37
C ASN A 325 -51.35 -6.18 17.35
N THR A 326 -51.27 -5.90 16.05
CA THR A 326 -51.23 -6.92 14.99
C THR A 326 -49.79 -7.19 14.55
N VAL A 327 -49.50 -8.45 14.25
CA VAL A 327 -48.19 -8.91 13.77
C VAL A 327 -48.24 -9.23 12.28
N TYR A 328 -47.35 -8.59 11.52
CA TYR A 328 -47.21 -8.70 10.08
C TYR A 328 -45.88 -9.36 9.73
N ILE A 329 -45.92 -10.27 8.76
CA ILE A 329 -44.73 -10.90 8.16
C ILE A 329 -44.53 -10.26 6.79
N PHE A 330 -43.48 -9.45 6.67
CA PHE A 330 -43.01 -8.87 5.42
C PHE A 330 -42.11 -9.86 4.70
N VAL A 331 -42.30 -10.00 3.40
CA VAL A 331 -41.52 -10.88 2.53
C VAL A 331 -40.91 -10.05 1.40
N LEU A 332 -39.58 -10.12 1.29
CA LEU A 332 -38.82 -9.57 0.18
C LEU A 332 -38.44 -10.69 -0.77
N THR A 333 -38.91 -10.60 -2.01
CA THR A 333 -38.43 -11.45 -3.12
C THR A 333 -37.46 -10.65 -3.98
N ALA A 334 -36.27 -11.20 -4.24
CA ALA A 334 -35.37 -10.72 -5.27
C ALA A 334 -35.36 -11.72 -6.44
N GLU A 335 -35.72 -11.24 -7.63
CA GLU A 335 -35.78 -12.01 -8.87
C GLU A 335 -34.65 -11.58 -9.79
N HIS A 336 -33.73 -12.51 -10.05
CA HIS A 336 -32.58 -12.28 -10.91
C HIS A 336 -32.95 -12.53 -12.39
N SER A 337 -32.26 -11.85 -13.32
CA SER A 337 -32.46 -11.97 -14.78
C SER A 337 -32.32 -13.39 -15.34
N SER A 338 -31.78 -14.33 -14.56
CA SER A 338 -31.70 -15.76 -14.86
C SER A 338 -32.90 -16.59 -14.36
N ASN A 339 -34.02 -15.94 -14.01
CA ASN A 339 -35.22 -16.52 -13.37
C ASN A 339 -34.95 -17.24 -12.02
N GLU A 340 -33.83 -16.93 -11.36
CA GLU A 340 -33.57 -17.41 -9.99
C GLU A 340 -34.24 -16.44 -8.99
N LYS A 341 -35.05 -16.98 -8.07
CA LYS A 341 -35.76 -16.21 -7.04
C LYS A 341 -35.20 -16.49 -5.66
N TYR A 342 -35.00 -15.43 -4.89
CA TYR A 342 -34.46 -15.46 -3.54
C TYR A 342 -35.42 -14.74 -2.60
N GLU A 343 -35.76 -15.36 -1.46
CA GLU A 343 -36.77 -14.86 -0.53
C GLU A 343 -36.19 -14.67 0.88
N ALA A 344 -36.55 -13.55 1.53
CA ALA A 344 -36.32 -13.31 2.96
C ALA A 344 -37.61 -12.85 3.64
N LYS A 345 -37.75 -13.14 4.95
CA LYS A 345 -38.90 -12.75 5.77
C LYS A 345 -38.47 -11.94 6.99
N HIS A 346 -39.32 -11.03 7.44
CA HIS A 346 -39.13 -10.22 8.64
C HIS A 346 -40.47 -9.95 9.33
N GLN A 347 -40.50 -10.02 10.65
CA GLN A 347 -41.72 -9.88 11.47
C GLN A 347 -41.76 -8.49 12.12
N ILE A 348 -42.93 -7.83 12.05
CA ILE A 348 -43.18 -6.53 12.69
C ILE A 348 -44.49 -6.59 13.48
N SER A 349 -44.45 -6.16 14.74
CA SER A 349 -45.64 -5.87 15.56
C SER A 349 -45.86 -4.36 15.69
N SER A 350 -47.08 -3.88 15.46
CA SER A 350 -47.46 -2.49 15.76
C SER A 350 -47.83 -2.35 17.25
N VAL A 351 -47.39 -1.29 17.94
CA VAL A 351 -47.67 -1.05 19.38
C VAL A 351 -48.51 0.22 19.62
N PRO A 352 -49.38 0.26 20.65
CA PRO A 352 -50.36 1.34 20.86
C PRO A 352 -49.76 2.66 21.36
N TYR A 353 -48.47 2.68 21.71
CA TYR A 353 -47.79 3.82 22.30
C TYR A 353 -46.75 4.42 21.35
N ILE A 354 -46.49 5.72 21.52
CA ILE A 354 -45.36 6.39 20.90
C ILE A 354 -44.08 5.91 21.57
N GLY A 355 -43.11 5.50 20.75
CA GLY A 355 -41.79 5.02 21.17
C GLY A 355 -40.75 5.32 20.09
N PRO A 356 -39.45 5.27 20.41
CA PRO A 356 -38.40 5.41 19.42
C PRO A 356 -38.41 4.23 18.44
N LEU A 357 -37.84 4.40 17.25
CA LEU A 357 -37.64 3.34 16.27
C LEU A 357 -36.20 2.84 16.34
N VAL A 358 -36.01 1.53 16.18
CA VAL A 358 -34.69 0.88 16.23
C VAL A 358 -34.56 -0.14 15.11
N THR A 359 -33.44 -0.13 14.40
CA THR A 359 -33.07 -1.15 13.41
C THR A 359 -31.76 -1.80 13.82
N ALA A 360 -31.80 -3.10 14.12
CA ALA A 360 -30.63 -3.90 14.46
C ALA A 360 -30.17 -4.75 13.27
N TYR A 361 -28.86 -4.85 13.06
CA TYR A 361 -28.24 -5.65 12.00
C TYR A 361 -26.85 -6.14 12.43
N SER A 362 -26.30 -7.11 11.69
CA SER A 362 -25.00 -7.75 12.00
C SER A 362 -24.03 -7.75 10.82
N ASP A 363 -22.73 -7.89 11.10
CA ASP A 363 -21.65 -8.08 10.10
C ASP A 363 -21.66 -9.47 9.41
N VAL A 364 -22.71 -10.25 9.67
CA VAL A 364 -22.99 -11.59 9.15
C VAL A 364 -24.41 -11.71 8.58
N VAL A 365 -25.11 -10.60 8.34
CA VAL A 365 -26.56 -10.58 8.02
C VAL A 365 -26.99 -11.49 6.86
N THR A 366 -26.18 -11.69 5.83
CA THR A 366 -26.48 -12.63 4.72
C THR A 366 -25.97 -14.07 4.94
N GLN A 367 -25.24 -14.35 6.03
CA GLN A 367 -24.73 -15.68 6.34
C GLN A 367 -25.83 -16.56 6.95
N SER A 368 -26.12 -17.69 6.32
CA SER A 368 -27.10 -18.69 6.81
C SER A 368 -26.74 -19.36 8.16
N SER A 369 -25.53 -19.13 8.67
CA SER A 369 -25.07 -19.58 9.99
C SER A 369 -23.70 -19.02 10.32
N VAL A 370 -23.45 -18.77 11.60
CA VAL A 370 -22.11 -18.47 12.14
C VAL A 370 -21.48 -19.70 12.79
N THR A 371 -20.16 -19.74 12.92
CA THR A 371 -19.44 -20.75 13.70
C THR A 371 -18.93 -20.18 15.02
N VAL A 372 -18.74 -21.02 16.04
CA VAL A 372 -18.34 -20.54 17.40
C VAL A 372 -16.95 -19.89 17.45
N ASP A 373 -16.07 -20.13 16.48
CA ASP A 373 -14.77 -19.46 16.35
C ASP A 373 -14.86 -18.03 15.76
N GLN A 374 -16.03 -17.64 15.25
CA GLN A 374 -16.25 -16.37 14.57
C GLN A 374 -16.54 -15.23 15.57
N LYS A 375 -15.93 -14.06 15.30
CA LYS A 375 -16.31 -12.80 15.94
C LYS A 375 -17.47 -12.18 15.15
N VAL A 376 -18.49 -11.69 15.85
CA VAL A 376 -19.69 -11.09 15.24
C VAL A 376 -19.95 -9.72 15.87
N THR A 377 -20.30 -8.74 15.04
CA THR A 377 -20.58 -7.36 15.43
C THR A 377 -22.05 -7.05 15.15
N LEU A 378 -22.79 -6.64 16.17
CA LEU A 378 -24.15 -6.15 16.05
C LEU A 378 -24.15 -4.62 16.13
N ARG A 379 -25.01 -3.98 15.35
CA ARG A 379 -25.27 -2.53 15.39
C ARG A 379 -26.75 -2.27 15.57
N ALA A 380 -27.08 -1.16 16.22
CA ALA A 380 -28.45 -0.66 16.35
C ALA A 380 -28.49 0.82 15.94
N ASP A 381 -29.22 1.12 14.87
CA ASP A 381 -29.48 2.49 14.42
C ASP A 381 -30.84 2.95 14.96
N LEU A 382 -30.89 4.19 15.47
CA LEU A 382 -32.05 4.75 16.18
C LEU A 382 -32.64 5.93 15.42
N THR A 383 -33.97 6.00 15.37
CA THR A 383 -34.74 7.14 14.86
C THR A 383 -35.85 7.51 15.84
N ILE A 384 -36.17 8.80 15.93
CA ILE A 384 -37.32 9.29 16.70
C ILE A 384 -38.41 9.61 15.66
N PRO A 385 -39.64 9.09 15.80
CA PRO A 385 -40.70 9.36 14.84
C PRO A 385 -41.22 10.80 14.98
N ASP A 386 -41.56 11.44 13.86
CA ASP A 386 -41.95 12.88 13.82
C ASP A 386 -43.20 13.22 14.65
N CYS A 387 -44.02 12.23 14.98
CA CYS A 387 -45.17 12.36 15.89
C CYS A 387 -44.80 12.45 17.38
N SER A 388 -43.53 12.27 17.73
CA SER A 388 -43.04 12.26 19.10
C SER A 388 -42.84 13.67 19.65
N THR A 389 -43.67 14.05 20.62
CA THR A 389 -43.60 15.35 21.32
C THR A 389 -42.92 15.25 22.70
N THR A 390 -42.03 14.28 22.90
CA THR A 390 -41.34 14.08 24.18
C THR A 390 -39.92 14.63 24.17
N ASP A 391 -39.57 15.37 25.22
CA ASP A 391 -38.21 15.86 25.49
C ASP A 391 -37.37 14.81 26.27
N GLU A 392 -37.94 13.63 26.54
CA GLU A 392 -37.25 12.57 27.29
C GLU A 392 -36.12 11.92 26.49
N HIS A 393 -35.07 11.52 27.19
CA HIS A 393 -33.87 10.97 26.56
C HIS A 393 -34.09 9.54 26.07
N VAL A 394 -33.62 9.26 24.85
CA VAL A 394 -33.62 7.90 24.27
C VAL A 394 -32.50 7.05 24.88
N HIS A 395 -32.86 5.87 25.39
CA HIS A 395 -31.95 4.88 25.95
C HIS A 395 -31.94 3.59 25.15
N LEU A 396 -30.77 2.98 24.96
CA LEU A 396 -30.57 1.68 24.29
C LEU A 396 -30.09 0.62 25.30
N MET A 397 -30.62 -0.61 25.19
CA MET A 397 -30.14 -1.78 25.91
C MET A 397 -30.19 -3.07 25.05
N TRP A 398 -29.03 -3.69 24.87
CA TRP A 398 -28.90 -5.06 24.38
C TRP A 398 -29.29 -6.11 25.43
N SER A 399 -29.92 -7.19 24.97
CA SER A 399 -30.23 -8.40 25.73
C SER A 399 -30.18 -9.62 24.80
N VAL A 400 -30.25 -10.83 25.35
CA VAL A 400 -30.16 -12.10 24.61
C VAL A 400 -31.12 -13.13 25.20
N ASN A 401 -31.72 -13.98 24.37
CA ASN A 401 -32.68 -15.00 24.81
C ASN A 401 -32.04 -16.21 25.52
N ASN A 402 -30.78 -16.54 25.20
CA ASN A 402 -30.11 -17.75 25.67
C ASN A 402 -29.11 -17.43 26.81
N PRO A 403 -29.29 -17.98 28.02
CA PRO A 403 -28.42 -17.71 29.17
C PRO A 403 -27.03 -18.35 29.09
N GLU A 404 -26.79 -19.32 28.19
CA GLU A 404 -25.46 -19.91 27.96
C GLU A 404 -24.50 -18.96 27.23
N VAL A 405 -25.02 -17.88 26.66
CA VAL A 405 -24.23 -16.86 25.95
C VAL A 405 -23.41 -16.05 26.94
N LYS A 406 -22.09 -15.95 26.71
CA LYS A 406 -21.18 -15.12 27.52
C LYS A 406 -21.37 -13.63 27.22
N PHE A 407 -22.45 -13.06 27.73
CA PHE A 407 -22.89 -11.71 27.41
C PHE A 407 -21.92 -10.62 27.87
N ASN A 408 -21.52 -9.73 26.96
CA ASN A 408 -20.65 -8.59 27.26
C ASN A 408 -21.43 -7.42 27.89
N PHE A 409 -21.45 -7.38 29.22
CA PHE A 409 -22.14 -6.30 29.97
C PHE A 409 -21.54 -4.91 29.75
N LYS A 410 -20.28 -4.77 29.31
CA LYS A 410 -19.66 -3.45 29.07
C LYS A 410 -20.22 -2.74 27.83
N SER A 411 -20.65 -3.49 26.82
CA SER A 411 -21.31 -2.97 25.62
C SER A 411 -22.84 -2.97 25.69
N LYS A 412 -23.43 -3.24 26.87
CA LYS A 412 -24.88 -3.42 27.05
C LYS A 412 -25.72 -2.23 26.56
N SER A 413 -25.24 -0.99 26.73
CA SER A 413 -25.92 0.24 26.28
C SER A 413 -25.18 0.96 25.16
N SER A 414 -24.32 0.25 24.44
CA SER A 414 -23.59 0.76 23.27
C SER A 414 -24.41 0.56 21.99
N TYR A 415 -24.32 1.50 21.05
CA TYR A 415 -24.85 1.35 19.68
C TYR A 415 -24.23 0.17 18.92
N VAL A 416 -23.02 -0.24 19.33
CA VAL A 416 -22.30 -1.40 18.78
C VAL A 416 -22.08 -2.43 19.88
N TYR A 417 -22.54 -3.65 19.67
CA TYR A 417 -22.32 -4.80 20.54
C TYR A 417 -21.43 -5.82 19.87
N VAL A 418 -20.46 -6.37 20.61
CA VAL A 418 -19.45 -7.29 20.07
C VAL A 418 -19.59 -8.65 20.75
N ILE A 419 -19.87 -9.67 19.93
CA ILE A 419 -19.86 -11.09 20.28
C ILE A 419 -18.44 -11.60 20.03
N GLU A 420 -17.70 -11.89 21.10
CA GLU A 420 -16.35 -12.45 21.00
C GLU A 420 -16.39 -13.96 20.66
N PRO A 421 -15.35 -14.51 20.00
CA PRO A 421 -15.27 -15.95 19.73
C PRO A 421 -15.47 -16.81 20.99
N TYR A 422 -16.12 -17.96 20.84
CA TYR A 422 -16.45 -18.93 21.90
C TYR A 422 -17.36 -18.38 23.01
N SER A 423 -18.15 -17.35 22.70
CA SER A 423 -19.23 -16.81 23.56
C SER A 423 -20.63 -17.37 23.24
N LEU A 424 -20.82 -17.96 22.05
CA LEU A 424 -22.09 -18.56 21.62
C LEU A 424 -22.09 -20.09 21.83
N PRO A 425 -23.22 -20.71 22.24
CA PRO A 425 -23.36 -22.16 22.37
C PRO A 425 -23.51 -22.85 20.99
N GLU A 426 -22.92 -24.03 20.82
CA GLU A 426 -23.00 -24.81 19.57
C GLU A 426 -24.41 -25.39 19.29
N ASN A 427 -24.74 -25.61 18.01
CA ASN A 427 -26.02 -26.18 17.54
C ASN A 427 -27.27 -25.42 18.03
N SER A 428 -27.14 -24.13 18.34
CA SER A 428 -28.20 -23.32 18.92
C SER A 428 -28.73 -22.26 17.93
N ILE A 429 -29.89 -21.70 18.26
CA ILE A 429 -30.39 -20.44 17.71
C ILE A 429 -30.36 -19.42 18.83
N VAL A 430 -29.66 -18.30 18.61
CA VAL A 430 -29.50 -17.24 19.60
C VAL A 430 -30.11 -15.96 19.04
N ILE A 431 -31.01 -15.34 19.81
CA ILE A 431 -31.68 -14.09 19.45
C ILE A 431 -31.18 -12.98 20.36
N PHE A 432 -30.62 -11.92 19.76
CA PHE A 432 -30.23 -10.69 20.44
C PHE A 432 -31.29 -9.62 20.20
N TYR A 433 -31.68 -8.89 21.24
CA TYR A 433 -32.64 -7.79 21.16
C TYR A 433 -31.98 -6.47 21.50
N ALA A 434 -32.09 -5.48 20.60
CA ALA A 434 -31.80 -4.08 20.86
C ALA A 434 -33.09 -3.38 21.33
N ASN A 435 -33.23 -3.17 22.64
CA ASN A 435 -34.41 -2.54 23.24
C ASN A 435 -34.18 -1.04 23.40
N VAL A 436 -35.17 -0.22 23.07
CA VAL A 436 -35.05 1.24 23.06
C VAL A 436 -36.29 1.90 23.63
N TYR A 437 -36.11 2.91 24.48
CA TYR A 437 -37.19 3.56 25.22
C TYR A 437 -36.83 5.02 25.53
N PHE A 438 -37.85 5.86 25.70
CA PHE A 438 -37.73 7.18 26.32
C PHE A 438 -37.67 7.03 27.85
N GLY A 439 -36.79 7.78 28.53
CA GLY A 439 -36.76 7.89 29.99
C GLY A 439 -36.84 6.55 30.75
N ASN A 440 -38.01 6.24 31.30
CA ASN A 440 -38.29 4.98 32.00
C ASN A 440 -38.84 3.89 31.06
N ARG A 441 -38.53 2.61 31.36
CA ARG A 441 -38.76 1.43 30.49
C ARG A 441 -40.20 1.01 30.17
N ILE A 442 -41.17 1.89 30.34
CA ILE A 442 -42.60 1.55 30.22
C ILE A 442 -42.98 1.36 28.75
N ASN A 443 -42.47 2.21 27.85
CA ASN A 443 -42.78 2.21 26.42
C ASN A 443 -41.54 1.83 25.58
N ALA A 444 -41.15 0.56 25.64
CA ALA A 444 -39.99 0.06 24.88
C ALA A 444 -40.37 -0.48 23.51
N THR A 445 -39.60 -0.15 22.49
CA THR A 445 -39.57 -0.84 21.19
C THR A 445 -38.30 -1.68 21.08
N TYR A 446 -38.25 -2.60 20.12
CA TYR A 446 -37.09 -3.45 19.89
C TYR A 446 -36.92 -3.89 18.44
N SER A 447 -35.68 -4.26 18.11
CA SER A 447 -35.32 -4.99 16.90
C SER A 447 -34.50 -6.21 17.30
N GLN A 448 -34.74 -7.34 16.63
CA GLN A 448 -34.10 -8.62 16.94
C GLN A 448 -33.15 -9.09 15.84
N ILE A 449 -32.06 -9.75 16.24
CA ILE A 449 -31.11 -10.42 15.33
C ILE A 449 -31.05 -11.89 15.74
N GLU A 450 -31.46 -12.77 14.83
CA GLU A 450 -31.31 -14.22 14.98
C GLU A 450 -29.95 -14.68 14.42
N LEU A 451 -29.22 -15.47 15.20
CA LEU A 451 -27.97 -16.12 14.79
C LEU A 451 -28.08 -17.63 14.96
N ARG A 452 -28.03 -18.36 13.85
CA ARG A 452 -27.95 -19.83 13.84
C ARG A 452 -26.49 -20.27 13.98
N VAL A 453 -26.17 -20.93 15.09
CA VAL A 453 -24.79 -21.28 15.47
C VAL A 453 -24.48 -22.73 15.09
N LYS A 454 -23.56 -22.91 14.14
CA LYS A 454 -23.05 -24.23 13.75
C LYS A 454 -21.85 -24.64 14.62
N PRO A 455 -21.68 -25.94 14.90
CA PRO A 455 -20.56 -26.45 15.69
C PRO A 455 -19.26 -26.32 14.89
N LEU A 456 -18.13 -26.26 15.59
CA LEU A 456 -16.84 -26.16 14.90
C LEU A 456 -16.54 -27.46 14.14
N LYS A 457 -16.36 -27.36 12.81
CA LYS A 457 -15.76 -28.44 12.03
C LYS A 457 -14.24 -28.38 12.20
N LEU A 458 -13.63 -29.51 12.57
CA LEU A 458 -12.18 -29.62 12.68
C LEU A 458 -11.50 -29.32 11.34
N LYS A 459 -10.48 -28.48 11.38
CA LYS A 459 -9.65 -28.10 10.22
C LYS A 459 -8.22 -28.57 10.48
N ALA A 460 -7.64 -29.27 9.51
CA ALA A 460 -6.19 -29.45 9.43
C ALA A 460 -5.65 -28.41 8.45
N THR A 461 -4.56 -27.75 8.81
CA THR A 461 -3.77 -26.93 7.89
C THR A 461 -2.31 -27.06 8.29
N ILE A 462 -1.45 -27.31 7.32
CA ILE A 462 0.01 -27.25 7.51
C ILE A 462 0.41 -25.80 7.25
N LYS A 463 1.09 -25.15 8.21
CA LYS A 463 1.55 -23.77 8.07
C LYS A 463 2.45 -23.59 6.85
N GLY A 464 2.34 -22.42 6.22
CA GLY A 464 3.15 -22.04 5.08
C GLY A 464 2.67 -22.66 3.77
N THR A 465 3.61 -23.07 2.92
CA THR A 465 3.34 -23.29 1.49
C THR A 465 2.94 -24.72 1.14
N SER A 466 2.16 -24.86 0.07
CA SER A 466 1.72 -26.14 -0.49
C SER A 466 2.87 -26.94 -1.12
N GLN A 467 3.96 -26.26 -1.50
CA GLN A 467 5.19 -26.83 -2.03
C GLN A 467 6.41 -26.15 -1.37
N ARG A 468 7.46 -26.94 -1.10
CA ARG A 468 8.74 -26.47 -0.53
C ARG A 468 9.91 -27.17 -1.21
N VAL A 469 11.07 -26.50 -1.25
CA VAL A 469 12.35 -27.08 -1.69
C VAL A 469 13.31 -27.09 -0.50
N VAL A 470 13.94 -28.24 -0.24
CA VAL A 470 14.91 -28.41 0.85
C VAL A 470 16.13 -29.18 0.36
N GLY A 471 17.30 -28.84 0.86
CA GLY A 471 18.52 -29.63 0.65
C GLY A 471 18.58 -30.83 1.59
N ASN A 472 19.36 -31.86 1.27
CA ASN A 472 19.57 -33.02 2.14
C ASN A 472 20.82 -32.95 3.04
N LYS A 473 21.73 -31.97 2.86
CA LYS A 473 23.05 -31.99 3.53
C LYS A 473 23.06 -31.37 4.95
N SER A 474 22.15 -30.44 5.28
CA SER A 474 22.04 -29.83 6.61
C SER A 474 20.64 -29.24 6.91
N GLY A 475 20.39 -28.84 8.16
CA GLY A 475 19.13 -28.25 8.61
C GLY A 475 18.03 -29.27 8.95
N ASN A 476 16.87 -28.73 9.34
CA ASN A 476 15.67 -29.49 9.67
C ASN A 476 14.49 -29.00 8.82
N LEU A 477 13.76 -29.93 8.19
CA LEU A 477 12.44 -29.69 7.64
C LEU A 477 11.44 -29.56 8.79
N ILE A 478 10.81 -28.39 8.91
CA ILE A 478 9.78 -28.11 9.91
C ILE A 478 8.41 -28.07 9.25
N LEU A 479 7.52 -28.99 9.64
CA LEU A 479 6.10 -28.97 9.27
C LEU A 479 5.28 -28.83 10.54
N GLU A 480 4.40 -27.84 10.60
CA GLU A 480 3.66 -27.50 11.82
C GLU A 480 2.18 -27.36 11.49
N SER A 481 1.31 -27.93 12.34
CA SER A 481 -0.12 -27.69 12.28
C SER A 481 -0.43 -26.25 12.67
N GLU A 482 -1.34 -25.63 11.93
CA GLU A 482 -1.91 -24.35 12.32
C GLU A 482 -2.92 -24.51 13.48
N MET A 483 -2.96 -23.55 14.40
CA MET A 483 -3.79 -23.62 15.62
C MET A 483 -5.24 -23.17 15.37
N LEU A 484 -5.93 -23.88 14.49
CA LEU A 484 -7.28 -23.56 14.04
C LEU A 484 -8.38 -24.03 15.00
N ASN A 485 -8.18 -25.18 15.66
CA ASN A 485 -9.21 -25.86 16.45
C ASN A 485 -9.21 -25.43 17.92
N LYS A 486 -9.16 -24.12 18.19
CA LYS A 486 -9.25 -23.60 19.57
C LYS A 486 -10.59 -24.03 20.19
N GLY A 487 -10.57 -24.36 21.48
CA GLY A 487 -11.72 -24.95 22.19
C GLY A 487 -11.78 -26.49 22.14
N PHE A 488 -11.10 -27.14 21.18
CA PHE A 488 -11.05 -28.60 21.09
C PHE A 488 -9.71 -29.15 21.61
N GLN A 489 -9.77 -30.25 22.34
CA GLN A 489 -8.59 -31.09 22.58
C GLN A 489 -8.42 -31.98 21.36
N VAL A 490 -7.27 -31.88 20.68
CA VAL A 490 -7.06 -32.52 19.38
C VAL A 490 -5.87 -33.47 19.37
N VAL A 491 -5.98 -34.52 18.55
CA VAL A 491 -4.92 -35.47 18.23
C VAL A 491 -4.54 -35.31 16.77
N TYR A 492 -3.24 -35.28 16.48
CA TYR A 492 -2.71 -35.13 15.14
C TYR A 492 -2.46 -36.51 14.51
N GLN A 493 -2.54 -36.60 13.18
CA GLN A 493 -2.07 -37.75 12.43
C GLN A 493 -1.31 -37.25 11.19
N TRP A 494 0.01 -37.45 11.19
CA TRP A 494 0.84 -37.24 10.01
C TRP A 494 1.05 -38.52 9.20
N LYS A 495 0.93 -38.39 7.88
CA LYS A 495 1.27 -39.42 6.89
C LYS A 495 2.32 -38.86 5.93
N CYS A 496 3.15 -39.72 5.33
CA CYS A 496 4.12 -39.32 4.31
C CYS A 496 4.22 -40.40 3.25
N SER A 497 4.05 -40.00 1.99
CA SER A 497 4.18 -40.83 0.79
C SER A 497 5.28 -40.29 -0.12
N ASP A 498 5.92 -41.20 -0.87
CA ASP A 498 6.85 -40.89 -1.97
C ASP A 498 6.15 -41.21 -3.30
N GLN A 499 6.74 -40.81 -4.43
CA GLN A 499 6.23 -41.13 -5.77
C GLN A 499 6.10 -42.65 -6.01
N ASP A 500 6.91 -43.45 -5.32
CA ASP A 500 7.00 -44.91 -5.51
C ASP A 500 6.12 -45.69 -4.51
N GLY A 501 5.50 -45.04 -3.51
CA GLY A 501 4.73 -45.78 -2.51
C GLY A 501 4.19 -44.98 -1.30
N PRO A 502 3.29 -45.59 -0.51
CA PRO A 502 2.50 -44.90 0.52
C PRO A 502 3.28 -44.57 1.82
N VAL A 503 4.60 -44.82 1.87
CA VAL A 503 5.41 -44.69 3.09
C VAL A 503 6.78 -44.10 2.78
N CYS A 504 7.16 -43.04 3.49
CA CYS A 504 8.51 -42.46 3.45
C CYS A 504 9.50 -43.19 4.38
N TYR A 505 10.61 -43.65 3.82
CA TYR A 505 11.73 -44.26 4.56
C TYR A 505 12.76 -43.22 5.02
N ASN A 506 13.51 -43.55 6.07
CA ASN A 506 14.63 -42.78 6.59
C ASN A 506 15.93 -43.23 5.91
N TYR A 507 16.51 -42.37 5.07
CA TYR A 507 17.66 -42.72 4.22
C TYR A 507 19.03 -42.34 4.82
N LYS A 508 19.10 -42.04 6.12
CA LYS A 508 20.38 -41.85 6.81
C LYS A 508 21.12 -43.19 6.91
N GLU A 509 22.39 -43.24 6.49
CA GLU A 509 23.22 -44.46 6.44
C GLU A 509 23.21 -45.28 7.74
N ASN A 510 23.21 -44.62 8.90
CA ASN A 510 23.10 -45.23 10.24
C ASN A 510 21.74 -44.94 10.90
N ALA A 511 20.63 -45.25 10.22
CA ALA A 511 19.28 -45.07 10.72
C ALA A 511 18.84 -46.22 11.66
N THR A 512 18.65 -45.92 12.95
CA THR A 512 18.03 -46.86 13.92
C THR A 512 16.50 -46.98 13.80
N GLU A 513 15.86 -46.08 13.04
CA GLU A 513 14.43 -46.07 12.78
C GLU A 513 14.21 -46.07 11.26
N PRO A 514 13.58 -47.10 10.66
CA PRO A 514 13.48 -47.23 9.20
C PRO A 514 12.48 -46.26 8.56
N LEU A 515 11.51 -45.76 9.33
CA LEU A 515 10.48 -44.83 8.84
C LEU A 515 10.89 -43.37 9.07
N LEU A 516 10.61 -42.51 8.09
CA LEU A 516 10.88 -41.07 8.19
C LEU A 516 10.01 -40.39 9.27
N ILE A 517 8.77 -40.87 9.45
CA ILE A 517 7.85 -40.44 10.51
C ILE A 517 7.45 -41.64 11.39
N PRO A 518 8.19 -41.92 12.47
CA PRO A 518 7.82 -42.94 13.46
C PRO A 518 6.47 -42.62 14.13
N ARG A 519 5.73 -43.64 14.62
CA ARG A 519 4.43 -43.46 15.31
C ARG A 519 4.44 -42.38 16.40
N LYS A 520 5.52 -42.29 17.19
CA LYS A 520 5.73 -41.25 18.24
C LYS A 520 5.85 -39.80 17.71
N MET A 521 6.11 -39.60 16.42
CA MET A 521 6.09 -38.30 15.75
C MET A 521 4.76 -38.03 15.04
N GLN A 522 4.07 -39.06 14.55
CA GLN A 522 2.79 -38.94 13.83
C GLN A 522 1.70 -38.21 14.62
N ILE A 523 1.77 -38.25 15.96
CA ILE A 523 0.79 -37.63 16.86
C ILE A 523 1.14 -36.21 17.33
N LYS A 524 2.26 -35.63 16.88
CA LYS A 524 2.73 -34.31 17.34
C LYS A 524 2.16 -33.17 16.49
N PRO A 525 1.91 -31.97 17.07
CA PRO A 525 1.51 -30.79 16.31
C PRO A 525 2.60 -30.28 15.35
N LYS A 526 3.87 -30.61 15.63
CA LYS A 526 5.04 -30.23 14.84
C LYS A 526 5.85 -31.48 14.49
N LEU A 527 6.13 -31.68 13.21
CA LEU A 527 7.21 -32.53 12.73
C LEU A 527 8.49 -31.70 12.59
N GLU A 528 9.59 -32.27 13.02
CA GLU A 528 10.93 -31.74 12.81
C GLU A 528 11.82 -32.88 12.33
N ILE A 529 12.12 -32.87 11.03
CA ILE A 529 12.78 -33.97 10.33
C ILE A 529 14.16 -33.46 9.89
N PRO A 530 15.27 -33.99 10.44
CA PRO A 530 16.60 -33.63 9.98
C PRO A 530 16.76 -33.93 8.49
N CYS A 531 17.19 -32.94 7.71
CA CYS A 531 17.24 -33.03 6.25
C CYS A 531 18.15 -34.17 5.75
N VAL A 532 19.15 -34.54 6.55
CA VAL A 532 20.05 -35.70 6.33
C VAL A 532 19.36 -37.07 6.35
N LYS A 533 18.05 -37.13 6.68
CA LYS A 533 17.22 -38.34 6.56
C LYS A 533 16.49 -38.45 5.21
N LEU A 534 16.52 -37.38 4.41
CA LEU A 534 15.77 -37.26 3.15
C LEU A 534 16.63 -37.75 1.97
N LYS A 535 16.03 -38.51 1.05
CA LYS A 535 16.69 -38.96 -0.18
C LYS A 535 16.69 -37.83 -1.21
N ALA A 536 17.87 -37.52 -1.77
CA ALA A 536 18.00 -36.57 -2.86
C ALA A 536 17.20 -36.99 -4.11
N GLY A 537 16.72 -36.00 -4.86
CA GLY A 537 15.96 -36.20 -6.10
C GLY A 537 14.51 -36.68 -5.89
N LYS A 538 14.05 -36.86 -4.65
CA LYS A 538 12.68 -37.30 -4.34
C LYS A 538 11.71 -36.16 -4.10
N LYS A 539 10.44 -36.43 -4.38
CA LYS A 539 9.29 -35.55 -4.17
C LYS A 539 8.33 -36.22 -3.18
N LEU A 540 8.41 -35.79 -1.92
CA LEU A 540 7.65 -36.36 -0.80
C LEU A 540 6.35 -35.58 -0.59
N SER A 541 5.26 -36.27 -0.28
CA SER A 541 3.98 -35.66 0.09
C SER A 541 3.69 -35.91 1.57
N PHE A 542 3.60 -34.84 2.35
CA PHE A 542 3.29 -34.89 3.78
C PHE A 542 1.84 -34.48 4.01
N GLU A 543 1.06 -35.36 4.62
CA GLU A 543 -0.36 -35.15 4.90
C GLU A 543 -0.60 -35.01 6.40
N LEU A 544 -1.43 -34.03 6.78
CA LEU A 544 -1.91 -33.83 8.14
C LEU A 544 -3.43 -34.02 8.22
N GLN A 545 -3.86 -34.85 9.17
CA GLN A 545 -5.26 -34.95 9.60
C GLN A 545 -5.35 -34.69 11.11
N VAL A 546 -6.47 -34.13 11.59
CA VAL A 546 -6.70 -33.78 12.99
C VAL A 546 -8.01 -34.41 13.48
N PHE A 547 -7.97 -35.03 14.66
CA PHE A 547 -9.09 -35.73 15.30
C PHE A 547 -9.46 -35.09 16.63
N ASN A 548 -10.73 -35.15 17.04
CA ASN A 548 -11.13 -34.74 18.40
C ASN A 548 -10.68 -35.83 19.40
N ALA A 549 -9.89 -35.45 20.40
CA ALA A 549 -9.39 -36.37 21.42
C ALA A 549 -10.50 -37.01 22.27
N LYS A 550 -11.68 -36.37 22.35
CA LYS A 550 -12.87 -36.86 23.06
C LYS A 550 -13.85 -37.64 22.16
N ASN A 551 -13.71 -37.57 20.83
CA ASN A 551 -14.56 -38.25 19.87
C ASN A 551 -13.80 -38.54 18.57
N SER A 552 -13.24 -39.74 18.44
CA SER A 552 -12.43 -40.15 17.30
C SER A 552 -13.18 -40.19 15.96
N PHE A 553 -14.52 -40.21 15.97
CA PHE A 553 -15.34 -40.13 14.75
C PHE A 553 -15.41 -38.70 14.18
N GLN A 554 -15.06 -37.68 14.97
CA GLN A 554 -14.95 -36.30 14.50
C GLN A 554 -13.50 -36.04 14.05
N SER A 555 -13.29 -36.00 12.73
CA SER A 555 -12.01 -35.73 12.09
C SER A 555 -12.08 -34.58 11.07
N SER A 556 -10.98 -33.90 10.85
CA SER A 556 -10.80 -33.02 9.69
C SER A 556 -10.65 -33.81 8.39
N GLN A 557 -10.70 -33.11 7.25
CA GLN A 557 -10.09 -33.60 6.01
C GLN A 557 -8.55 -33.66 6.15
N SER A 558 -7.90 -34.43 5.27
CA SER A 558 -6.43 -34.48 5.17
C SER A 558 -5.92 -33.30 4.35
N THR A 559 -4.81 -32.69 4.77
CA THR A 559 -4.18 -31.54 4.08
C THR A 559 -2.74 -31.86 3.68
N PRO A 560 -2.43 -31.91 2.37
CA PRO A 560 -1.09 -32.25 1.86
C PRO A 560 -0.19 -31.04 1.55
N THR A 561 1.08 -31.13 1.96
CA THR A 561 2.22 -30.28 1.54
C THR A 561 3.28 -31.14 0.84
N VAL A 562 3.77 -30.67 -0.30
CA VAL A 562 4.80 -31.32 -1.12
C VAL A 562 6.19 -30.77 -0.75
N VAL A 563 7.18 -31.66 -0.64
CA VAL A 563 8.58 -31.31 -0.39
C VAL A 563 9.47 -31.94 -1.46
N ILE A 564 10.23 -31.10 -2.17
CA ILE A 564 11.24 -31.51 -3.15
C ILE A 564 12.62 -31.48 -2.46
N VAL A 565 13.39 -32.56 -2.63
CA VAL A 565 14.69 -32.74 -1.95
C VAL A 565 15.85 -32.63 -2.93
N GLU A 566 16.71 -31.62 -2.78
CA GLU A 566 17.93 -31.44 -3.57
C GLU A 566 19.17 -32.06 -2.91
N ASP A 567 20.13 -32.52 -3.72
CA ASP A 567 21.43 -33.04 -3.22
C ASP A 567 22.43 -31.93 -2.84
N LYS A 568 21.96 -30.89 -2.16
CA LYS A 568 22.74 -29.69 -1.81
C LYS A 568 22.52 -29.30 -0.36
N ASP A 569 23.36 -28.40 0.13
CA ASP A 569 23.09 -27.68 1.37
C ASP A 569 22.31 -26.41 1.02
N VAL A 570 21.06 -26.33 1.44
CA VAL A 570 20.10 -25.31 0.97
C VAL A 570 19.48 -24.58 2.17
N PRO A 571 19.45 -23.23 2.17
CA PRO A 571 18.74 -22.46 3.18
C PRO A 571 17.27 -22.89 3.29
N GLN A 572 16.80 -23.15 4.51
CA GLN A 572 15.41 -23.56 4.74
C GLN A 572 14.53 -22.31 4.81
N VAL A 573 13.45 -22.28 4.04
CA VAL A 573 12.49 -21.17 3.98
C VAL A 573 11.13 -21.64 4.51
N TYR A 574 10.54 -20.89 5.44
CA TYR A 574 9.28 -21.23 6.10
C TYR A 574 8.37 -20.02 6.23
N ILE A 575 7.19 -20.05 5.60
CA ILE A 575 6.18 -18.99 5.77
C ILE A 575 5.37 -19.30 7.04
N GLU A 576 5.41 -18.38 8.01
CA GLU A 576 4.88 -18.59 9.36
C GLU A 576 3.38 -18.27 9.48
N LYS A 577 2.97 -17.13 8.89
CA LYS A 577 1.61 -16.59 8.96
C LYS A 577 1.38 -15.54 7.88
N ILE A 578 0.13 -15.42 7.46
CA ILE A 578 -0.36 -14.33 6.61
C ILE A 578 -1.39 -13.53 7.41
N LEU A 579 -1.23 -12.21 7.45
CA LEU A 579 -2.14 -11.29 8.11
C LEU A 579 -2.77 -10.38 7.05
N ALA A 580 -4.10 -10.33 7.01
CA ALA A 580 -4.81 -9.24 6.34
C ALA A 580 -5.18 -8.19 7.39
N ASP A 581 -5.17 -6.92 6.99
CA ASP A 581 -5.56 -5.80 7.87
C ASP A 581 -4.74 -5.80 9.19
N ALA A 582 -3.42 -5.97 9.02
CA ALA A 582 -2.36 -5.98 10.05
C ALA A 582 -2.46 -7.00 11.21
N SER A 583 -3.62 -7.63 11.41
CA SER A 583 -3.99 -8.26 12.68
C SER A 583 -4.79 -9.55 12.52
N ASN A 584 -5.51 -9.73 11.41
CA ASN A 584 -6.39 -10.88 11.21
C ASN A 584 -5.64 -11.96 10.43
N PRO A 585 -5.37 -13.14 11.03
CA PRO A 585 -4.73 -14.23 10.31
C PRO A 585 -5.64 -14.76 9.20
N VAL A 586 -5.10 -14.91 8.00
CA VAL A 586 -5.80 -15.52 6.86
C VAL A 586 -5.28 -16.93 6.68
N TYR A 587 -6.21 -17.87 6.50
CA TYR A 587 -5.91 -19.29 6.32
C TYR A 587 -6.18 -19.72 4.86
N PRO A 588 -5.41 -20.68 4.31
CA PRO A 588 -5.61 -21.14 2.95
C PRO A 588 -6.92 -21.93 2.85
N TYR A 589 -7.61 -21.78 1.72
CA TYR A 589 -8.83 -22.53 1.46
C TYR A 589 -8.49 -23.98 1.09
N LEU A 590 -9.14 -24.96 1.74
CA LEU A 590 -8.73 -26.38 1.69
C LEU A 590 -8.59 -26.93 0.25
N ASN A 591 -9.53 -26.60 -0.64
CA ASN A 591 -9.57 -27.15 -2.00
C ASN A 591 -8.56 -26.49 -2.95
N THR A 592 -8.41 -25.16 -2.90
CA THR A 592 -7.56 -24.39 -3.83
C THR A 592 -6.13 -24.18 -3.31
N LYS A 593 -5.92 -24.37 -2.00
CA LYS A 593 -4.71 -24.00 -1.25
C LYS A 593 -4.31 -22.52 -1.37
N ALA A 594 -5.19 -21.68 -1.92
CA ALA A 594 -4.99 -20.25 -2.07
C ALA A 594 -5.55 -19.48 -0.85
N TYR A 595 -4.93 -18.35 -0.55
CA TYR A 595 -5.39 -17.42 0.48
C TYR A 595 -6.39 -16.45 -0.16
N HIS A 596 -7.66 -16.57 0.21
CA HIS A 596 -8.72 -15.67 -0.26
C HIS A 596 -8.75 -14.41 0.60
N ILE A 597 -8.27 -13.30 0.05
CA ILE A 597 -8.16 -12.02 0.75
C ILE A 597 -9.09 -11.00 0.08
N PRO A 598 -9.89 -10.22 0.84
CA PRO A 598 -10.62 -9.09 0.27
C PRO A 598 -9.68 -8.11 -0.45
N ALA A 599 -9.88 -7.93 -1.76
CA ALA A 599 -9.19 -6.92 -2.56
C ALA A 599 -9.31 -5.54 -1.90
N GLY A 600 -8.24 -4.75 -1.95
CA GLY A 600 -8.10 -3.47 -1.25
C GLY A 600 -7.48 -3.53 0.15
N LEU A 601 -7.56 -4.66 0.89
CA LEU A 601 -6.92 -4.75 2.22
C LEU A 601 -5.39 -4.83 2.13
N PRO A 602 -4.65 -4.20 3.06
CA PRO A 602 -3.22 -4.43 3.21
C PRO A 602 -2.94 -5.85 3.73
N VAL A 603 -1.83 -6.44 3.30
CA VAL A 603 -1.42 -7.81 3.65
C VAL A 603 0.03 -7.83 4.12
N ALA A 604 0.30 -8.57 5.20
CA ALA A 604 1.64 -8.86 5.68
C ALA A 604 1.90 -10.38 5.69
N ILE A 605 2.99 -10.80 5.07
CA ILE A 605 3.40 -12.20 4.94
C ILE A 605 4.70 -12.36 5.73
N HIS A 606 4.64 -13.08 6.84
CA HIS A 606 5.81 -13.36 7.69
C HIS A 606 6.43 -14.70 7.31
N ALA A 607 7.74 -14.73 7.18
CA ALA A 607 8.52 -15.94 6.94
C ALA A 607 9.82 -15.93 7.74
N THR A 608 10.37 -17.12 7.97
CA THR A 608 11.63 -17.35 8.66
C THR A 608 12.54 -18.20 7.78
N ILE A 609 13.82 -17.83 7.77
CA ILE A 609 14.87 -18.40 6.95
C ILE A 609 15.99 -18.88 7.88
N THR A 610 16.34 -20.15 7.80
CA THR A 610 17.44 -20.73 8.59
C THR A 610 18.48 -21.35 7.68
N SER A 611 19.74 -20.94 7.86
CA SER A 611 20.91 -21.55 7.21
C SER A 611 21.91 -21.97 8.27
N VAL A 612 22.48 -23.17 8.15
CA VAL A 612 23.30 -23.80 9.21
C VAL A 612 24.80 -23.74 8.93
N ARG A 613 25.23 -23.99 7.69
CA ARG A 613 26.67 -24.07 7.34
C ARG A 613 27.19 -22.91 6.48
N SER A 614 26.34 -22.32 5.63
CA SER A 614 26.71 -21.20 4.75
C SER A 614 25.99 -19.91 5.19
N PRO A 615 26.65 -18.75 5.19
CA PRO A 615 25.95 -17.48 5.36
C PRO A 615 25.01 -17.19 4.17
N LEU A 616 23.91 -16.51 4.44
CA LEU A 616 22.98 -16.05 3.41
C LEU A 616 23.63 -14.96 2.55
N ARG A 617 23.59 -15.11 1.23
CA ARG A 617 24.04 -14.11 0.26
C ARG A 617 22.92 -13.16 -0.13
N SER A 618 21.71 -13.68 -0.30
CA SER A 618 20.54 -12.89 -0.71
C SER A 618 19.23 -13.49 -0.19
N VAL A 619 18.26 -12.61 0.03
CA VAL A 619 16.86 -12.95 0.29
C VAL A 619 16.05 -12.08 -0.66
N LYS A 620 15.24 -12.69 -1.52
CA LYS A 620 14.43 -12.00 -2.53
C LYS A 620 12.99 -12.53 -2.45
N TRP A 621 12.07 -11.62 -2.15
CA TRP A 621 10.66 -11.80 -2.48
C TRP A 621 10.43 -11.42 -3.93
N ASP A 622 9.59 -12.18 -4.61
CA ASP A 622 9.15 -11.94 -5.98
C ASP A 622 7.64 -12.18 -6.09
N ILE A 623 6.97 -11.41 -6.95
CA ILE A 623 5.54 -11.55 -7.23
C ILE A 623 5.44 -11.66 -8.74
N LYS A 624 5.06 -12.84 -9.24
CA LYS A 624 5.25 -13.15 -10.67
C LYS A 624 4.47 -12.21 -11.57
N GLY A 625 5.20 -11.60 -12.49
CA GLY A 625 4.66 -10.59 -13.40
C GLY A 625 4.21 -9.31 -12.71
N PHE A 626 4.62 -8.96 -11.49
CA PHE A 626 4.09 -7.76 -10.83
C PHE A 626 4.71 -6.44 -11.34
N SER A 627 3.96 -5.34 -11.25
CA SER A 627 4.31 -4.04 -11.85
C SER A 627 4.72 -2.95 -10.86
N SER A 628 4.13 -2.91 -9.66
CA SER A 628 4.45 -1.91 -8.65
C SER A 628 5.61 -2.36 -7.75
N THR A 629 6.24 -1.42 -7.05
CA THR A 629 7.22 -1.75 -6.01
C THR A 629 6.49 -2.24 -4.76
N PHE A 630 6.96 -3.34 -4.18
CA PHE A 630 6.53 -3.84 -2.86
C PHE A 630 7.66 -3.65 -1.84
N THR A 631 7.31 -3.56 -0.56
CA THR A 631 8.28 -3.46 0.52
C THR A 631 8.44 -4.79 1.22
N PHE A 632 9.68 -5.17 1.51
CA PHE A 632 9.98 -6.25 2.44
C PHE A 632 11.12 -5.86 3.36
N THR A 633 11.19 -6.50 4.53
CA THR A 633 12.29 -6.30 5.49
C THR A 633 12.82 -7.66 5.94
N THR A 634 14.12 -7.76 6.22
CA THR A 634 14.76 -9.02 6.65
C THR A 634 15.72 -8.75 7.81
N LYS A 635 15.60 -9.52 8.90
CA LYS A 635 16.42 -9.41 10.11
C LYS A 635 16.53 -10.76 10.83
N ASN A 636 17.76 -11.18 11.14
CA ASN A 636 18.04 -12.40 11.91
C ASN A 636 17.33 -13.67 11.39
N GLY A 637 17.22 -13.80 10.06
CA GLY A 637 16.49 -14.91 9.41
C GLY A 637 14.99 -14.66 9.25
N MET A 638 14.34 -13.82 10.05
CA MET A 638 12.95 -13.42 9.83
C MET A 638 12.88 -12.44 8.64
N THR A 639 11.85 -12.59 7.80
CA THR A 639 11.55 -11.68 6.70
C THR A 639 10.04 -11.44 6.60
N VAL A 640 9.65 -10.22 6.27
CA VAL A 640 8.24 -9.83 6.15
C VAL A 640 8.06 -9.07 4.84
N LEU A 641 7.21 -9.60 3.95
CA LEU A 641 6.72 -8.91 2.75
C LEU A 641 5.40 -8.21 3.08
N LEU A 642 5.23 -6.98 2.61
CA LEU A 642 3.99 -6.23 2.77
C LEU A 642 3.46 -5.69 1.45
N LEU A 643 2.13 -5.81 1.34
CA LEU A 643 1.31 -5.32 0.25
C LEU A 643 0.42 -4.23 0.86
N GLU A 644 0.48 -3.01 0.32
CA GLU A 644 -0.19 -1.83 0.92
C GLU A 644 -1.72 -1.82 0.67
N GLU A 645 -2.44 -0.88 1.30
CA GLU A 645 -3.88 -0.67 1.04
C GLU A 645 -4.09 -0.38 -0.45
N GLY A 646 -5.05 -1.05 -1.09
CA GLY A 646 -5.28 -0.93 -2.55
C GLY A 646 -4.38 -1.77 -3.47
N PHE A 647 -3.36 -2.47 -2.94
CA PHE A 647 -2.41 -3.26 -3.75
C PHE A 647 -3.07 -4.46 -4.46
N LEU A 648 -3.99 -5.14 -3.78
CA LEU A 648 -4.73 -6.28 -4.34
C LEU A 648 -5.93 -5.79 -5.15
N VAL A 649 -5.92 -6.04 -6.46
CA VAL A 649 -7.00 -5.76 -7.41
C VAL A 649 -8.00 -6.92 -7.39
N GLY A 650 -9.31 -6.62 -7.43
CA GLY A 650 -10.36 -7.65 -7.47
C GLY A 650 -10.19 -8.64 -8.63
N HIS A 651 -10.44 -9.92 -8.37
CA HIS A 651 -10.19 -11.05 -9.28
C HIS A 651 -8.70 -11.32 -9.61
N GLY A 652 -7.78 -10.53 -9.05
CA GLY A 652 -6.34 -10.74 -9.20
C GLY A 652 -5.87 -12.04 -8.56
N ILE A 653 -4.99 -12.76 -9.26
CA ILE A 653 -4.31 -13.96 -8.79
C ILE A 653 -2.82 -13.64 -8.65
N TYR A 654 -2.32 -13.69 -7.43
CA TYR A 654 -0.96 -13.27 -7.09
C TYR A 654 -0.14 -14.49 -6.68
N LEU A 655 0.82 -14.87 -7.52
CA LEU A 655 1.80 -15.92 -7.23
C LEU A 655 3.03 -15.27 -6.59
N ILE A 656 3.20 -15.48 -5.29
CA ILE A 656 4.28 -14.90 -4.49
C ILE A 656 5.31 -15.98 -4.17
N GLU A 657 6.58 -15.67 -4.45
CA GLU A 657 7.72 -16.56 -4.29
C GLU A 657 8.76 -15.90 -3.37
N LEU A 658 9.15 -16.60 -2.30
CA LEU A 658 10.28 -16.22 -1.46
C LEU A 658 11.46 -17.13 -1.78
N SER A 659 12.58 -16.52 -2.17
CA SER A 659 13.85 -17.21 -2.41
C SER A 659 14.92 -16.73 -1.43
N ALA A 660 15.74 -17.66 -0.94
CA ALA A 660 16.89 -17.37 -0.07
C ALA A 660 18.10 -18.19 -0.53
N CYS A 661 19.18 -17.52 -0.92
CA CYS A 661 20.36 -18.15 -1.49
C CYS A 661 21.59 -17.99 -0.58
N ASP A 662 22.42 -19.02 -0.51
CA ASP A 662 23.70 -19.00 0.18
C ASP A 662 24.83 -18.41 -0.68
N THR A 663 26.03 -18.25 -0.12
CA THR A 663 27.20 -17.74 -0.85
C THR A 663 27.70 -18.66 -1.97
N LYS A 664 27.32 -19.95 -1.96
CA LYS A 664 27.68 -20.94 -2.98
C LYS A 664 26.64 -21.02 -4.12
N GLY A 665 25.54 -20.29 -4.02
CA GLY A 665 24.47 -20.27 -5.03
C GLY A 665 23.40 -21.34 -4.85
N ALA A 666 23.36 -22.04 -3.71
CA ALA A 666 22.26 -22.94 -3.37
C ALA A 666 21.09 -22.13 -2.79
N CYS A 667 19.89 -22.32 -3.34
CA CYS A 667 18.71 -21.48 -3.03
C CYS A 667 17.53 -22.31 -2.55
N GLY A 668 16.91 -21.89 -1.44
CA GLY A 668 15.65 -22.43 -0.94
C GLY A 668 14.46 -21.57 -1.36
N TYR A 669 13.30 -22.19 -1.57
CA TYR A 669 12.12 -21.55 -2.14
C TYR A 669 10.82 -21.89 -1.39
N ALA A 670 9.92 -20.91 -1.28
CA ALA A 670 8.57 -21.07 -0.76
C ALA A 670 7.56 -20.24 -1.58
N ASN A 671 6.54 -20.91 -2.13
CA ASN A 671 5.54 -20.30 -3.04
C ASN A 671 4.12 -20.32 -2.45
N LEU A 672 3.39 -19.21 -2.57
CA LEU A 672 1.98 -19.11 -2.19
C LEU A 672 1.14 -18.44 -3.29
N SER A 673 -0.18 -18.66 -3.24
CA SER A 673 -1.17 -17.98 -4.08
C SER A 673 -2.11 -17.14 -3.21
N ILE A 674 -2.29 -15.86 -3.55
CA ILE A 674 -3.37 -15.01 -3.01
C ILE A 674 -4.40 -14.82 -4.12
N HIS A 675 -5.67 -15.12 -3.81
CA HIS A 675 -6.81 -14.80 -4.67
C HIS A 675 -7.52 -13.59 -4.07
N ALA A 676 -7.55 -12.48 -4.81
CA ALA A 676 -8.14 -11.24 -4.35
C ALA A 676 -9.66 -11.24 -4.63
N ASN A 677 -10.46 -11.49 -3.58
CA ASN A 677 -11.91 -11.46 -3.68
C ASN A 677 -12.38 -10.05 -4.06
N PRO A 678 -13.26 -9.85 -5.07
CA PRO A 678 -13.70 -8.53 -5.51
C PRO A 678 -14.41 -7.74 -4.41
N GLY A 679 -14.38 -6.42 -4.54
CA GLY A 679 -15.16 -5.47 -3.73
C GLY A 679 -16.52 -5.18 -4.35
N LEU A 680 -17.12 -4.05 -3.98
CA LEU A 680 -18.27 -3.47 -4.71
C LEU A 680 -17.80 -3.04 -6.11
N SER A 681 -18.52 -3.46 -7.16
CA SER A 681 -18.13 -3.20 -8.56
C SER A 681 -19.10 -2.28 -9.31
N LEU A 682 -20.37 -2.26 -8.93
CA LEU A 682 -21.43 -1.44 -9.54
C LEU A 682 -22.40 -0.94 -8.46
N CYS A 683 -22.92 0.28 -8.61
CA CYS A 683 -24.13 0.83 -8.00
C CYS A 683 -24.62 2.01 -8.85
N LYS A 684 -25.94 2.13 -9.07
CA LYS A 684 -26.59 3.20 -9.85
C LYS A 684 -27.29 4.17 -8.91
N VAL A 685 -27.12 5.49 -9.09
CA VAL A 685 -27.81 6.54 -8.31
C VAL A 685 -28.96 7.10 -9.15
N GLU A 686 -30.19 6.96 -8.65
CA GLU A 686 -31.39 7.53 -9.25
C GLU A 686 -31.87 8.75 -8.45
N LEU A 687 -32.00 9.88 -9.14
CA LEU A 687 -32.51 11.13 -8.62
C LEU A 687 -33.27 11.86 -9.74
N LYS A 688 -34.46 12.38 -9.40
CA LYS A 688 -35.28 13.21 -10.29
C LYS A 688 -34.90 14.69 -10.14
N PRO A 689 -35.15 15.54 -11.17
CA PRO A 689 -35.06 16.99 -11.03
C PRO A 689 -35.83 17.50 -9.82
N TYR A 690 -35.30 18.51 -9.13
CA TYR A 690 -35.80 18.95 -7.83
C TYR A 690 -35.63 20.46 -7.60
N VAL A 691 -36.35 21.02 -6.63
CA VAL A 691 -36.22 22.41 -6.16
C VAL A 691 -35.24 22.48 -4.99
N GLU A 692 -34.31 23.44 -4.98
CA GLU A 692 -33.40 23.61 -3.83
C GLU A 692 -34.16 23.82 -2.51
N TYR A 693 -33.65 23.25 -1.42
CA TYR A 693 -34.24 23.27 -0.06
C TYR A 693 -35.56 22.48 0.14
N GLU A 694 -36.17 21.90 -0.90
CA GLU A 694 -37.30 20.97 -0.73
C GLU A 694 -36.85 19.54 -0.35
N PRO A 695 -37.71 18.72 0.29
CA PRO A 695 -37.42 17.30 0.53
C PRO A 695 -37.33 16.49 -0.78
N ILE A 696 -36.25 15.72 -0.94
CA ILE A 696 -36.02 14.85 -2.11
C ILE A 696 -35.75 13.41 -1.68
N LYS A 697 -36.12 12.47 -2.57
CA LYS A 697 -35.78 11.05 -2.47
C LYS A 697 -34.66 10.72 -3.47
N VAL A 698 -33.52 10.27 -2.96
CA VAL A 698 -32.43 9.65 -3.75
C VAL A 698 -32.49 8.15 -3.54
N GLU A 699 -32.36 7.35 -4.60
CA GLU A 699 -32.42 5.89 -4.53
C GLU A 699 -31.18 5.25 -5.16
N ILE A 700 -30.68 4.17 -4.55
CA ILE A 700 -29.51 3.42 -5.01
C ILE A 700 -29.95 2.04 -5.49
N LYS A 701 -29.69 1.73 -6.77
CA LYS A 701 -30.15 0.51 -7.45
C LYS A 701 -29.00 -0.26 -8.10
N GLY A 702 -29.26 -1.51 -8.50
CA GLY A 702 -28.35 -2.32 -9.31
C GLY A 702 -26.95 -2.51 -8.71
N CYS A 703 -26.85 -2.62 -7.38
CA CYS A 703 -25.56 -2.78 -6.71
C CYS A 703 -25.06 -4.23 -6.81
N SER A 704 -23.87 -4.44 -7.40
CA SER A 704 -23.18 -5.73 -7.30
C SER A 704 -22.42 -5.81 -5.96
N ILE A 705 -22.79 -6.81 -5.15
CA ILE A 705 -22.31 -6.98 -3.77
C ILE A 705 -21.89 -8.43 -3.56
N PRO A 706 -20.59 -8.75 -3.65
CA PRO A 706 -20.09 -10.11 -3.48
C PRO A 706 -20.48 -10.74 -2.14
N VAL A 707 -20.71 -12.06 -2.14
CA VAL A 707 -21.08 -12.83 -0.96
C VAL A 707 -20.07 -12.60 0.17
N GLY A 708 -20.58 -12.25 1.36
CA GLY A 708 -19.77 -11.97 2.54
C GLY A 708 -19.20 -10.55 2.66
N ARG A 709 -19.46 -9.64 1.71
CA ARG A 709 -19.14 -8.19 1.82
C ARG A 709 -20.19 -7.40 2.61
N GLN A 710 -21.44 -7.89 2.67
CA GLN A 710 -22.55 -7.31 3.46
C GLN A 710 -22.24 -7.28 4.98
N PRO A 711 -22.81 -6.33 5.75
CA PRO A 711 -23.67 -5.23 5.32
C PRO A 711 -22.87 -4.14 4.60
N VAL A 712 -23.50 -3.49 3.63
CA VAL A 712 -22.96 -2.32 2.92
C VAL A 712 -23.55 -1.05 3.53
N THR A 713 -22.70 -0.08 3.83
CA THR A 713 -23.13 1.27 4.23
C THR A 713 -22.97 2.21 3.05
N TYR A 714 -24.01 3.00 2.78
CA TYR A 714 -24.06 4.03 1.76
C TYR A 714 -23.91 5.41 2.39
N GLN A 715 -23.26 6.34 1.69
CA GLN A 715 -23.19 7.75 2.04
C GLN A 715 -23.23 8.59 0.77
N LEU A 716 -24.09 9.60 0.70
CA LEU A 716 -24.18 10.51 -0.44
C LEU A 716 -23.13 11.62 -0.36
N TYR A 717 -22.50 11.86 -1.51
CA TYR A 717 -21.46 12.85 -1.77
C TYR A 717 -21.97 13.89 -2.77
N LEU A 718 -21.70 15.16 -2.47
CA LEU A 718 -22.05 16.31 -3.30
C LEU A 718 -20.83 16.73 -4.13
N HIS A 719 -21.04 16.98 -5.42
CA HIS A 719 -20.02 17.49 -6.32
C HIS A 719 -20.16 19.03 -6.45
N SER A 720 -19.12 19.75 -6.04
CA SER A 720 -18.98 21.19 -6.23
C SER A 720 -17.85 21.48 -7.23
N LYS A 721 -17.78 22.72 -7.75
CA LYS A 721 -16.70 23.14 -8.68
C LYS A 721 -15.28 22.92 -8.13
N ALA A 722 -15.09 22.92 -6.81
CA ALA A 722 -13.77 22.88 -6.17
C ALA A 722 -13.47 21.60 -5.38
N SER A 723 -14.48 20.77 -5.08
CA SER A 723 -14.34 19.59 -4.23
C SER A 723 -15.54 18.63 -4.32
N VAL A 724 -15.30 17.38 -3.89
CA VAL A 724 -16.33 16.35 -3.71
C VAL A 724 -16.31 15.92 -2.24
N PHE A 725 -17.46 15.99 -1.55
CA PHE A 725 -17.54 15.77 -0.10
C PHE A 725 -18.85 15.07 0.32
N PRO A 726 -18.84 14.25 1.40
CA PRO A 726 -20.05 13.69 1.96
C PRO A 726 -20.89 14.81 2.58
N PHE A 727 -22.19 14.78 2.33
CA PHE A 727 -23.13 15.74 2.93
C PHE A 727 -24.25 15.06 3.72
N THR A 728 -24.22 13.72 3.81
CA THR A 728 -25.20 12.89 4.55
C THR A 728 -24.53 12.01 5.59
N ALA A 729 -25.30 11.57 6.59
CA ALA A 729 -24.87 10.50 7.49
C ALA A 729 -24.81 9.15 6.73
N PRO A 730 -23.88 8.24 7.07
CA PRO A 730 -23.87 6.90 6.50
C PRO A 730 -25.06 6.08 7.02
N GLN A 731 -25.69 5.29 6.15
CA GLN A 731 -26.81 4.40 6.46
C GLN A 731 -26.76 3.11 5.65
N ILE A 732 -27.44 2.05 6.10
CA ILE A 732 -27.59 0.80 5.34
C ILE A 732 -28.73 0.82 4.31
N SER A 733 -29.68 1.76 4.45
CA SER A 733 -30.78 1.92 3.50
C SER A 733 -30.29 2.44 2.15
N THR A 734 -30.82 1.86 1.07
CA THR A 734 -30.63 2.32 -0.31
C THR A 734 -31.52 3.52 -0.68
N ILE A 735 -32.44 3.92 0.20
CA ILE A 735 -33.31 5.10 0.04
C ILE A 735 -32.85 6.19 1.01
N PHE A 736 -32.52 7.36 0.47
CA PHE A 736 -32.19 8.57 1.21
C PHE A 736 -33.32 9.59 1.05
N ASN A 737 -33.95 9.96 2.17
CA ASN A 737 -34.86 11.09 2.25
C ASN A 737 -34.07 12.26 2.86
N ILE A 738 -33.75 13.26 2.04
CA ILE A 738 -32.85 14.37 2.39
C ILE A 738 -33.45 15.69 1.94
N VAL A 739 -32.89 16.81 2.40
CA VAL A 739 -33.22 18.12 1.83
C VAL A 739 -32.35 18.36 0.59
N GLY A 740 -32.97 18.84 -0.49
CA GLY A 740 -32.34 19.04 -1.79
C GLY A 740 -31.21 20.08 -1.71
N PRO A 741 -29.95 19.71 -2.00
CA PRO A 741 -28.84 20.64 -1.88
C PRO A 741 -28.90 21.73 -2.97
N PRO A 742 -28.47 22.97 -2.66
CA PRO A 742 -28.52 24.09 -3.59
C PRO A 742 -27.67 23.86 -4.83
N GLN A 743 -28.02 24.54 -5.94
CA GLN A 743 -27.38 24.38 -7.24
C GLN A 743 -25.85 24.60 -7.17
N GLN A 744 -25.07 23.56 -7.49
CA GLN A 744 -23.60 23.59 -7.39
C GLN A 744 -22.89 24.01 -8.69
N MET A 745 -23.50 23.71 -9.85
CA MET A 745 -22.95 23.97 -11.19
C MET A 745 -24.00 24.62 -12.09
N SER A 746 -23.57 25.28 -13.17
CA SER A 746 -24.49 25.97 -14.10
C SER A 746 -25.48 25.02 -14.79
N ASN A 747 -25.12 23.75 -14.95
CA ASN A 747 -25.95 22.70 -15.52
C ASN A 747 -26.73 21.87 -14.47
N GLY A 748 -26.68 22.25 -13.18
CA GLY A 748 -27.37 21.57 -12.09
C GLY A 748 -26.45 21.10 -10.97
N THR A 749 -26.76 19.95 -10.37
CA THR A 749 -26.01 19.36 -9.26
C THR A 749 -25.77 17.87 -9.52
N GLN A 750 -24.55 17.39 -9.32
CA GLN A 750 -24.20 15.98 -9.39
C GLN A 750 -24.07 15.41 -7.97
N ILE A 751 -24.77 14.30 -7.71
CA ILE A 751 -24.71 13.56 -6.45
C ILE A 751 -24.19 12.16 -6.74
N SER A 752 -23.31 11.68 -5.89
CA SER A 752 -22.61 10.39 -6.01
C SER A 752 -22.80 9.59 -4.74
N VAL A 753 -22.75 8.26 -4.81
CA VAL A 753 -22.84 7.39 -3.63
C VAL A 753 -21.49 6.74 -3.34
N GLN A 754 -21.00 6.91 -2.12
CA GLN A 754 -19.95 6.05 -1.60
C GLN A 754 -20.60 4.84 -0.95
N ALA A 755 -20.32 3.64 -1.48
CA ALA A 755 -20.68 2.38 -0.85
C ALA A 755 -19.43 1.79 -0.19
N CYS A 756 -19.53 1.44 1.09
CA CYS A 756 -18.46 0.78 1.85
C CYS A 756 -18.97 -0.58 2.35
N ASP A 757 -18.15 -1.60 2.21
CA ASP A 757 -18.44 -2.92 2.77
C ASP A 757 -18.14 -3.00 4.27
N LYS A 758 -18.39 -4.18 4.88
CA LYS A 758 -18.07 -4.41 6.30
C LYS A 758 -16.58 -4.32 6.68
N PHE A 759 -15.68 -4.31 5.69
CA PHE A 759 -14.24 -4.13 5.91
C PHE A 759 -13.83 -2.65 5.84
N MET A 760 -14.79 -1.73 5.63
CA MET A 760 -14.60 -0.30 5.35
C MET A 760 -13.86 -0.02 4.03
N LEU A 761 -13.93 -0.96 3.08
CA LEU A 761 -13.42 -0.74 1.72
C LEU A 761 -14.50 -0.04 0.89
N CYS A 762 -14.27 1.25 0.65
CA CYS A 762 -15.22 2.16 0.04
C CYS A 762 -14.95 2.40 -1.45
N THR A 763 -15.99 2.40 -2.27
CA THR A 763 -15.96 2.82 -3.69
C THR A 763 -16.99 3.92 -3.91
N LEU A 764 -16.62 4.96 -4.68
CA LEU A 764 -17.50 6.08 -5.02
C LEU A 764 -18.06 5.85 -6.43
N PHE A 765 -19.39 5.78 -6.54
CA PHE A 765 -20.13 5.63 -7.78
C PHE A 765 -20.80 6.97 -8.12
N ASN A 766 -20.47 7.52 -9.28
CA ASN A 766 -20.98 8.83 -9.70
C ASN A 766 -22.41 8.72 -10.21
N GLY A 767 -23.31 9.58 -9.74
CA GLY A 767 -24.64 9.75 -10.34
C GLY A 767 -24.63 10.72 -11.52
N PRO A 768 -25.76 10.83 -12.24
CA PRO A 768 -25.92 11.83 -13.30
C PRO A 768 -25.99 13.26 -12.73
N THR A 769 -25.61 14.24 -13.54
CA THR A 769 -25.89 15.65 -13.23
C THR A 769 -27.39 15.90 -13.36
N THR A 770 -28.02 16.32 -12.27
CA THR A 770 -29.47 16.53 -12.18
C THR A 770 -29.80 18.02 -12.23
N ALA A 771 -30.83 18.39 -13.00
CA ALA A 771 -31.32 19.78 -13.05
C ALA A 771 -31.92 20.20 -11.70
N VAL A 772 -31.60 21.43 -11.27
CA VAL A 772 -32.06 22.01 -9.99
C VAL A 772 -32.80 23.31 -10.28
N THR A 773 -34.04 23.40 -9.85
CA THR A 773 -34.85 24.62 -9.88
C THR A 773 -34.52 25.47 -8.66
N LEU A 774 -34.39 26.78 -8.86
CA LEU A 774 -34.18 27.73 -7.77
C LEU A 774 -35.52 28.05 -7.11
N THR A 775 -35.57 28.12 -5.79
CA THR A 775 -36.80 28.53 -5.07
C THR A 775 -36.97 30.05 -5.13
N GLU A 776 -38.22 30.51 -5.21
CA GLU A 776 -38.56 31.94 -5.12
C GLU A 776 -38.44 32.47 -3.68
N SER A 777 -38.60 31.60 -2.66
CA SER A 777 -38.57 31.93 -1.23
C SER A 777 -37.30 31.43 -0.52
N ARG A 778 -36.12 31.63 -1.13
CA ARG A 778 -34.82 31.06 -0.71
C ARG A 778 -34.50 31.19 0.79
N GLU A 779 -34.68 32.39 1.36
CA GLU A 779 -34.35 32.64 2.77
C GLU A 779 -35.33 31.90 3.71
N GLU A 780 -36.62 31.83 3.37
CA GLU A 780 -37.64 31.12 4.15
C GLU A 780 -37.41 29.60 4.15
N ASP A 781 -37.08 29.03 2.99
CA ASP A 781 -36.83 27.58 2.87
C ASP A 781 -35.51 27.18 3.53
N ARG A 782 -34.49 28.06 3.49
CA ARG A 782 -33.27 27.91 4.27
C ARG A 782 -33.55 27.99 5.78
N GLU A 783 -34.39 28.92 6.23
CA GLU A 783 -34.77 29.04 7.65
C GLU A 783 -35.50 27.76 8.13
N LYS A 784 -36.40 27.20 7.33
CA LYS A 784 -37.04 25.88 7.60
C LYS A 784 -36.00 24.76 7.76
N LEU A 785 -34.94 24.75 6.95
CA LEU A 785 -33.84 23.77 7.07
C LEU A 785 -33.06 23.98 8.38
N MET A 786 -32.77 25.22 8.78
CA MET A 786 -32.06 25.52 10.04
C MET A 786 -32.89 25.17 11.27
N ASN A 787 -34.20 25.46 11.26
CA ASN A 787 -35.10 25.08 12.35
C ASN A 787 -35.18 23.55 12.52
N LYS A 788 -35.22 22.78 11.43
CA LYS A 788 -35.11 21.31 11.46
C LYS A 788 -33.76 20.83 12.00
N ALA A 789 -32.67 21.50 11.66
CA ALA A 789 -31.33 21.15 12.13
C ALA A 789 -31.16 21.39 13.64
N THR A 790 -31.72 22.48 14.17
CA THR A 790 -31.75 22.79 15.61
C THR A 790 -32.58 21.76 16.38
N LEU A 791 -33.80 21.45 15.91
CA LEU A 791 -34.64 20.39 16.50
C LEU A 791 -33.94 19.02 16.51
N ALA A 792 -33.14 18.71 15.50
CA ALA A 792 -32.32 17.50 15.47
C ALA A 792 -31.17 17.52 16.49
N ILE A 793 -30.62 18.68 16.89
CA ILE A 793 -29.65 18.79 18.00
C ILE A 793 -30.33 18.47 19.34
N GLU A 794 -31.48 19.10 19.60
CA GLU A 794 -32.25 18.94 20.85
C GLU A 794 -32.60 17.47 21.08
N ASN A 795 -33.05 16.79 20.02
CA ASN A 795 -33.34 15.35 19.99
C ASN A 795 -32.09 14.44 19.97
N ARG A 796 -30.88 14.99 20.14
CA ARG A 796 -29.58 14.29 20.05
C ARG A 796 -29.33 13.53 18.73
N ASN A 797 -30.04 13.87 17.67
CA ASN A 797 -29.86 13.32 16.33
C ASN A 797 -28.77 14.07 15.53
N LEU A 798 -27.56 14.01 16.08
CA LEU A 798 -26.49 14.98 15.78
C LEU A 798 -25.86 14.83 14.39
N LEU A 799 -25.85 13.63 13.81
CA LEU A 799 -25.27 13.42 12.46
C LEU A 799 -26.17 13.98 11.33
N PRO A 800 -27.50 13.76 11.35
CA PRO A 800 -28.43 14.50 10.49
C PRO A 800 -28.39 16.02 10.68
N ALA A 801 -28.28 16.52 11.92
CA ALA A 801 -28.11 17.96 12.16
C ALA A 801 -26.85 18.51 11.44
N ILE A 802 -25.70 17.86 11.61
CA ILE A 802 -24.44 18.21 10.92
C ILE A 802 -24.60 18.16 9.39
N SER A 803 -25.33 17.18 8.87
CA SER A 803 -25.67 17.04 7.44
C SER A 803 -26.51 18.22 6.93
N MET A 804 -27.52 18.66 7.69
CA MET A 804 -28.35 19.82 7.35
C MET A 804 -27.55 21.14 7.36
N PHE A 805 -26.74 21.38 8.41
CA PHE A 805 -25.86 22.56 8.46
C PHE A 805 -24.82 22.56 7.33
N LEU A 806 -24.23 21.40 6.99
CA LEU A 806 -23.31 21.28 5.87
C LEU A 806 -24.00 21.50 4.51
N THR A 807 -25.28 21.12 4.39
CA THR A 807 -26.08 21.40 3.19
C THR A 807 -26.27 22.91 3.01
N ALA A 808 -26.63 23.65 4.07
CA ALA A 808 -26.69 25.12 4.02
C ALA A 808 -25.31 25.77 3.79
N ALA A 809 -24.25 25.23 4.42
CA ALA A 809 -22.87 25.71 4.22
C ALA A 809 -22.32 25.44 2.81
N SER A 810 -22.97 24.59 2.03
CA SER A 810 -22.63 24.30 0.63
C SER A 810 -23.27 25.27 -0.38
N ASP A 811 -24.09 26.22 0.08
CA ASP A 811 -24.68 27.26 -0.76
C ASP A 811 -23.58 28.25 -1.24
N PRO A 812 -23.28 28.34 -2.54
CA PRO A 812 -22.30 29.30 -3.04
C PRO A 812 -22.79 30.76 -3.04
N ARG A 813 -24.07 31.01 -2.69
CA ARG A 813 -24.72 32.34 -2.72
C ARG A 813 -25.00 32.93 -1.34
N SER A 814 -24.97 32.13 -0.27
CA SER A 814 -25.32 32.58 1.09
C SER A 814 -24.47 31.90 2.16
N GLU A 815 -23.72 32.70 2.91
CA GLU A 815 -22.84 32.22 3.98
C GLU A 815 -23.61 31.82 5.26
N LEU A 816 -23.00 31.00 6.13
CA LEU A 816 -23.60 30.71 7.45
C LEU A 816 -23.60 31.93 8.39
N SER A 817 -24.68 32.15 9.14
CA SER A 817 -24.76 33.14 10.20
C SER A 817 -23.98 32.73 11.47
N GLN A 818 -23.69 33.67 12.37
CA GLN A 818 -22.99 33.36 13.63
C GLN A 818 -23.75 32.37 14.50
N ASN A 819 -25.10 32.41 14.51
CA ASN A 819 -25.91 31.46 15.27
C ASN A 819 -25.90 30.07 14.64
N GLU A 820 -26.04 29.97 13.32
CA GLU A 820 -25.92 28.71 12.58
C GLU A 820 -24.56 28.04 12.81
N ILE A 821 -23.46 28.82 12.80
CA ILE A 821 -22.11 28.33 13.11
C ILE A 821 -22.02 27.81 14.56
N ALA A 822 -22.63 28.51 15.52
CA ALA A 822 -22.64 28.07 16.92
C ALA A 822 -23.36 26.72 17.10
N HIS A 823 -24.55 26.57 16.51
CA HIS A 823 -25.30 25.31 16.52
C HIS A 823 -24.56 24.18 15.78
N MET A 824 -23.94 24.46 14.63
CA MET A 824 -23.15 23.48 13.88
C MET A 824 -21.92 22.97 14.68
N LEU A 825 -21.23 23.88 15.39
CA LEU A 825 -20.12 23.53 16.28
C LEU A 825 -20.59 22.73 17.50
N ASP A 826 -21.74 23.07 18.09
CA ASP A 826 -22.32 22.32 19.21
C ASP A 826 -22.75 20.92 18.79
N ALA A 827 -23.46 20.78 17.66
CA ALA A 827 -23.84 19.50 17.08
C ALA A 827 -22.64 18.56 16.91
N ALA A 828 -21.55 19.07 16.33
CA ALA A 828 -20.33 18.31 16.10
C ALA A 828 -19.53 18.07 17.40
N SER A 829 -19.51 19.01 18.35
CA SER A 829 -18.93 18.80 19.69
C SER A 829 -19.65 17.66 20.42
N ASN A 830 -20.99 17.69 20.45
CA ASN A 830 -21.82 16.70 21.11
C ASN A 830 -21.76 15.34 20.41
N ALA A 831 -21.65 15.30 19.07
CA ALA A 831 -21.44 14.05 18.32
C ALA A 831 -20.12 13.36 18.72
N THR A 832 -19.15 14.13 19.22
CA THR A 832 -17.86 13.64 19.73
C THR A 832 -17.83 13.47 21.26
N SER A 833 -18.98 13.33 21.91
CA SER A 833 -19.10 13.02 23.35
C SER A 833 -19.34 11.53 23.62
N ASN A 834 -18.26 10.77 23.82
CA ASN A 834 -18.27 9.34 24.19
C ASN A 834 -19.07 8.39 23.28
N ARG A 835 -19.37 8.79 22.04
CA ARG A 835 -19.98 7.92 21.01
C ARG A 835 -18.88 7.18 20.22
N TYR A 836 -19.19 5.96 19.78
CA TYR A 836 -18.43 5.29 18.72
C TYR A 836 -18.53 6.12 17.43
N ILE A 837 -17.40 6.35 16.77
CA ILE A 837 -17.32 7.08 15.49
C ILE A 837 -16.61 6.16 14.48
N ASP A 838 -17.30 5.80 13.41
CA ASP A 838 -16.68 5.13 12.26
C ASP A 838 -16.08 6.12 11.24
N ALA A 839 -15.39 5.59 10.23
CA ALA A 839 -14.71 6.41 9.24
C ALA A 839 -15.65 7.27 8.38
N ASN A 840 -16.89 6.85 8.14
CA ASN A 840 -17.84 7.59 7.30
C ASN A 840 -18.51 8.72 8.09
N GLN A 841 -18.75 8.50 9.38
CA GLN A 841 -19.14 9.54 10.33
C GLN A 841 -18.01 10.56 10.53
N LEU A 842 -16.76 10.10 10.65
CA LEU A 842 -15.56 10.96 10.73
C LEU A 842 -15.37 11.78 9.43
N SER A 843 -15.59 11.14 8.28
CA SER A 843 -15.58 11.74 6.93
C SER A 843 -16.58 12.90 6.81
N LEU A 844 -17.80 12.75 7.35
CA LEU A 844 -18.80 13.82 7.44
C LEU A 844 -18.36 14.95 8.38
N ILE A 845 -17.89 14.63 9.59
CA ILE A 845 -17.43 15.64 10.58
C ILE A 845 -16.28 16.48 10.00
N TYR A 846 -15.30 15.86 9.34
CA TYR A 846 -14.21 16.58 8.69
C TYR A 846 -14.70 17.55 7.60
N SER A 847 -15.66 17.12 6.78
CA SER A 847 -16.25 17.95 5.73
C SER A 847 -17.12 19.09 6.29
N ALA A 848 -17.84 18.84 7.38
CA ALA A 848 -18.60 19.85 8.13
C ALA A 848 -17.68 20.93 8.73
N MET A 849 -16.49 20.58 9.21
CA MET A 849 -15.55 21.55 9.78
C MET A 849 -14.79 22.37 8.73
N LEU A 850 -14.70 21.93 7.47
CA LEU A 850 -13.90 22.59 6.43
C LEU A 850 -14.33 24.05 6.14
N PRO A 851 -15.62 24.38 5.94
CA PRO A 851 -16.06 25.77 5.79
C PRO A 851 -15.68 26.65 6.99
N LEU A 852 -15.72 26.09 8.20
CA LEU A 852 -15.43 26.80 9.45
C LEU A 852 -13.92 27.10 9.61
N LEU A 853 -13.05 26.23 9.09
CA LEU A 853 -11.59 26.44 9.11
C LEU A 853 -11.13 27.53 8.11
N ARG A 854 -11.92 27.76 7.05
CA ARG A 854 -11.67 28.80 6.02
C ARG A 854 -12.18 30.20 6.42
N ARG A 855 -12.90 30.33 7.54
CA ARG A 855 -13.37 31.62 8.10
C ARG A 855 -12.20 32.53 8.52
N LYS A 856 -12.49 33.79 8.89
CA LYS A 856 -11.44 34.73 9.37
C LYS A 856 -11.23 34.62 10.88
N GLU A 857 -12.29 34.30 11.61
CA GLU A 857 -12.39 34.33 13.07
C GLU A 857 -11.65 33.16 13.73
N ASP A 858 -10.58 33.45 14.47
CA ASP A 858 -9.72 32.42 15.06
C ASP A 858 -10.42 31.55 16.12
N ASN A 859 -11.42 32.06 16.86
CA ASN A 859 -12.22 31.27 17.81
C ASN A 859 -12.99 30.14 17.10
N ILE A 860 -13.57 30.41 15.92
CA ILE A 860 -14.29 29.42 15.12
C ILE A 860 -13.31 28.33 14.63
N LYS A 861 -12.13 28.74 14.11
CA LYS A 861 -11.07 27.81 13.70
C LYS A 861 -10.60 26.92 14.86
N LEU A 862 -10.34 27.50 16.04
CA LEU A 862 -9.88 26.76 17.22
C LEU A 862 -10.89 25.69 17.66
N LYS A 863 -12.19 26.02 17.72
CA LYS A 863 -13.25 25.06 18.04
C LYS A 863 -13.35 23.95 16.99
N ALA A 864 -13.29 24.28 15.70
CA ALA A 864 -13.33 23.30 14.61
C ALA A 864 -12.12 22.34 14.65
N LEU A 865 -10.90 22.85 14.91
CA LEU A 865 -9.69 22.04 15.10
C LEU A 865 -9.80 21.08 16.29
N ASP A 866 -10.43 21.51 17.39
CA ASP A 866 -10.65 20.66 18.56
C ASP A 866 -11.69 19.55 18.31
N ILE A 867 -12.73 19.83 17.52
CA ILE A 867 -13.70 18.82 17.07
C ILE A 867 -13.02 17.78 16.17
N ILE A 868 -12.15 18.21 15.23
CA ILE A 868 -11.33 17.29 14.41
C ILE A 868 -10.43 16.42 15.31
N LYS A 869 -9.74 17.01 16.28
CA LYS A 869 -8.87 16.25 17.19
C LYS A 869 -9.66 15.24 18.04
N ARG A 870 -10.82 15.65 18.57
CA ARG A 870 -11.67 14.86 19.47
C ARG A 870 -12.36 13.70 18.74
N SER A 871 -12.93 13.94 17.56
CA SER A 871 -13.52 12.91 16.71
C SER A 871 -12.49 11.84 16.32
N THR A 872 -11.32 12.28 15.82
CA THR A 872 -10.20 11.39 15.48
C THR A 872 -9.74 10.57 16.69
N LYS A 873 -9.63 11.19 17.87
CA LYS A 873 -9.26 10.51 19.12
C LYS A 873 -10.25 9.40 19.50
N LEU A 874 -11.55 9.63 19.37
CA LEU A 874 -12.57 8.62 19.66
C LEU A 874 -12.50 7.45 18.66
N ALA A 875 -12.40 7.74 17.36
CA ALA A 875 -12.30 6.71 16.33
C ALA A 875 -11.11 5.75 16.59
N PHE A 876 -9.92 6.28 16.88
CA PHE A 876 -8.76 5.46 17.28
C PHE A 876 -8.97 4.75 18.63
N ALA A 877 -9.55 5.41 19.64
CA ALA A 877 -9.78 4.79 20.95
C ALA A 877 -10.75 3.60 20.90
N HIS A 878 -11.68 3.60 19.94
CA HIS A 878 -12.60 2.49 19.68
C HIS A 878 -12.04 1.43 18.70
N ASN A 879 -10.79 1.57 18.24
CA ASN A 879 -10.19 0.75 17.18
C ASN A 879 -11.04 0.73 15.89
N ALA A 880 -11.69 1.84 15.54
CA ALA A 880 -12.37 1.97 14.27
C ALA A 880 -11.36 1.83 13.12
N LYS A 881 -11.74 1.12 12.06
CA LYS A 881 -10.94 1.06 10.82
C LYS A 881 -11.16 2.35 10.04
N ILE A 882 -10.10 3.14 9.87
CA ILE A 882 -10.15 4.43 9.19
C ILE A 882 -9.27 4.33 7.93
N PRO A 883 -9.85 4.34 6.71
CA PRO A 883 -9.08 4.33 5.47
C PRO A 883 -8.12 5.52 5.37
N THR A 884 -6.98 5.31 4.71
CA THR A 884 -5.94 6.34 4.56
C THR A 884 -6.48 7.62 3.92
N SER A 885 -7.45 7.51 3.01
CA SER A 885 -8.11 8.63 2.33
C SER A 885 -8.93 9.54 3.27
N VAL A 886 -9.54 8.99 4.32
CA VAL A 886 -10.28 9.76 5.33
C VAL A 886 -9.31 10.52 6.24
N LEU A 887 -8.24 9.85 6.67
CA LEU A 887 -7.16 10.48 7.46
C LEU A 887 -6.47 11.60 6.68
N ALA A 888 -6.19 11.39 5.39
CA ALA A 888 -5.61 12.40 4.50
C ALA A 888 -6.54 13.62 4.36
N ARG A 889 -7.86 13.43 4.30
CA ARG A 889 -8.82 14.55 4.33
C ARG A 889 -8.77 15.31 5.66
N GLY A 890 -8.81 14.62 6.80
CA GLY A 890 -8.71 15.26 8.12
C GLY A 890 -7.42 16.09 8.28
N HIS A 891 -6.30 15.53 7.84
CA HIS A 891 -5.00 16.18 7.78
C HIS A 891 -4.99 17.40 6.84
N SER A 892 -5.54 17.27 5.62
CA SER A 892 -5.66 18.38 4.66
C SER A 892 -6.52 19.51 5.21
N ASN A 893 -7.73 19.21 5.71
CA ASN A 893 -8.63 20.22 6.26
C ASN A 893 -7.98 20.96 7.44
N THR A 894 -7.28 20.22 8.31
CA THR A 894 -6.49 20.80 9.41
C THR A 894 -5.41 21.77 8.89
N ALA A 895 -4.73 21.42 7.80
CA ALA A 895 -3.70 22.26 7.20
C ALA A 895 -4.27 23.50 6.48
N GLU A 896 -5.50 23.45 5.97
CA GLU A 896 -6.18 24.60 5.34
C GLU A 896 -6.52 25.75 6.31
N ALA A 897 -6.45 25.52 7.62
CA ALA A 897 -6.50 26.61 8.61
C ALA A 897 -5.21 27.45 8.68
N LEU A 898 -4.12 27.03 8.02
CA LEU A 898 -2.90 27.84 7.88
C LEU A 898 -3.11 28.97 6.87
N GLN A 899 -2.75 30.18 7.28
CA GLN A 899 -2.71 31.37 6.43
C GLN A 899 -1.36 32.05 6.62
N LEU A 900 -0.78 32.57 5.53
CA LEU A 900 0.57 33.19 5.49
C LEU A 900 0.79 34.29 6.54
N CYS A 901 -0.28 34.97 6.98
CA CYS A 901 -0.22 36.05 7.96
C CYS A 901 -0.22 35.58 9.43
N ASN A 902 -0.48 34.29 9.70
CA ASN A 902 -0.80 33.77 11.04
C ASN A 902 0.32 32.91 11.68
N SER A 903 1.56 33.00 11.21
CA SER A 903 2.67 32.26 11.82
C SER A 903 2.90 32.67 13.28
N ASP A 904 2.98 31.70 14.20
CA ASP A 904 2.95 31.84 15.67
C ASP A 904 1.60 32.31 16.30
N SER A 905 0.48 32.35 15.55
CA SER A 905 -0.84 32.49 16.18
C SER A 905 -1.28 31.23 16.94
N ASP A 906 -2.25 31.35 17.85
CA ASP A 906 -2.82 30.19 18.56
C ASP A 906 -3.46 29.17 17.61
N VAL A 907 -4.00 29.63 16.46
CA VAL A 907 -4.48 28.75 15.39
C VAL A 907 -3.32 27.95 14.80
N SER A 908 -2.19 28.57 14.45
CA SER A 908 -1.01 27.87 13.93
C SER A 908 -0.44 26.85 14.94
N LYS A 909 -0.40 27.20 16.23
CA LYS A 909 -0.05 26.27 17.32
C LYS A 909 -1.03 25.10 17.42
N ARG A 910 -2.34 25.38 17.31
CA ARG A 910 -3.38 24.34 17.33
C ARG A 910 -3.28 23.42 16.12
N VAL A 911 -3.08 23.97 14.92
CA VAL A 911 -2.85 23.19 13.69
C VAL A 911 -1.66 22.24 13.86
N LYS A 912 -0.49 22.74 14.29
CA LYS A 912 0.68 21.88 14.57
C LYS A 912 0.33 20.75 15.55
N ASN A 913 -0.38 21.07 16.64
CA ASN A 913 -0.83 20.11 17.65
C ASN A 913 -1.91 19.10 17.18
N VAL A 914 -2.58 19.35 16.06
CA VAL A 914 -3.54 18.41 15.44
C VAL A 914 -2.84 17.57 14.37
N LEU A 915 -2.00 18.16 13.51
CA LEU A 915 -1.21 17.41 12.52
C LEU A 915 -0.28 16.40 13.22
N GLU A 916 0.42 16.82 14.28
CA GLU A 916 1.26 15.94 15.10
C GLU A 916 0.47 14.82 15.79
N TYR A 917 -0.82 15.06 16.10
CA TYR A 917 -1.71 14.04 16.65
C TYR A 917 -2.09 12.97 15.60
N PHE A 918 -2.34 13.36 14.35
CA PHE A 918 -2.49 12.41 13.24
C PHE A 918 -1.21 11.56 13.09
N VAL A 919 -0.04 12.21 13.10
CA VAL A 919 1.26 11.52 12.98
C VAL A 919 1.45 10.53 14.13
N GLU A 920 1.22 10.91 15.38
CA GLU A 920 1.31 10.04 16.56
C GLU A 920 0.41 8.79 16.40
N LYS A 921 -0.88 8.98 16.10
CA LYS A 921 -1.85 7.88 16.07
C LYS A 921 -1.63 6.92 14.90
N ILE A 922 -1.30 7.44 13.72
CA ILE A 922 -0.93 6.60 12.57
C ILE A 922 0.39 5.87 12.85
N SER A 923 1.38 6.52 13.48
CA SER A 923 2.64 5.87 13.87
C SER A 923 2.43 4.72 14.88
N SER A 924 1.42 4.81 15.75
CA SER A 924 1.07 3.75 16.70
C SER A 924 0.29 2.56 16.09
N THR A 925 -0.16 2.68 14.84
CA THR A 925 -1.03 1.69 14.16
C THR A 925 -0.45 1.14 12.86
N VAL A 926 0.48 1.85 12.23
CA VAL A 926 1.11 1.44 10.97
C VAL A 926 1.92 0.13 11.11
N PRO A 927 1.71 -0.87 10.22
CA PRO A 927 2.49 -2.10 10.22
C PRO A 927 3.96 -1.86 9.83
N LEU A 928 4.86 -2.77 10.24
CA LEU A 928 6.25 -2.73 9.78
C LEU A 928 6.30 -2.77 8.25
N GLY A 929 7.15 -1.97 7.61
CA GLY A 929 7.32 -1.88 6.16
C GLY A 929 6.24 -1.12 5.38
N SER A 930 5.14 -0.68 6.01
CA SER A 930 4.08 0.10 5.34
C SER A 930 4.35 1.60 5.33
N LYS A 931 4.00 2.27 4.23
CA LYS A 931 4.02 3.73 4.08
C LYS A 931 2.60 4.30 4.09
N VAL A 932 2.45 5.49 4.68
CA VAL A 932 1.24 6.30 4.65
C VAL A 932 1.63 7.71 4.22
N VAL A 933 1.00 8.23 3.17
CA VAL A 933 1.21 9.60 2.68
C VAL A 933 -0.08 10.41 2.86
N LEU A 934 0.01 11.52 3.57
CA LEU A 934 -1.08 12.47 3.81
C LEU A 934 -0.72 13.79 3.11
N SER A 935 -1.38 14.10 2.00
CA SER A 935 -1.14 15.33 1.23
C SER A 935 -2.46 16.03 0.91
N SER A 936 -2.42 17.37 0.85
CA SER A 936 -3.53 18.13 0.29
C SER A 936 -3.60 17.98 -1.23
N LYS A 937 -4.80 18.15 -1.79
CA LYS A 937 -4.99 18.33 -3.24
C LYS A 937 -4.65 19.75 -3.72
N TYR A 938 -4.65 20.72 -2.80
CA TYR A 938 -4.35 22.12 -3.11
C TYR A 938 -2.85 22.38 -2.93
N PRO A 939 -2.21 23.16 -3.83
CA PRO A 939 -0.80 23.52 -3.69
C PRO A 939 -0.55 24.38 -2.45
N GLY A 940 0.70 24.42 -2.00
CA GLY A 940 1.15 25.25 -0.89
C GLY A 940 0.97 24.63 0.51
N TYR A 941 0.15 23.60 0.67
CA TYR A 941 -0.08 22.93 1.95
C TYR A 941 0.87 21.75 2.23
N PRO A 942 1.10 21.38 3.51
CA PRO A 942 1.98 20.29 3.88
C PRO A 942 1.62 18.92 3.29
N SER A 943 2.66 18.15 3.00
CA SER A 943 2.58 16.70 2.76
C SER A 943 3.37 15.96 3.83
N THR A 944 2.83 14.87 4.35
CA THR A 944 3.40 14.08 5.44
C THR A 944 3.56 12.62 5.02
N LEU A 945 4.78 12.07 5.14
CA LEU A 945 5.09 10.65 4.96
C LEU A 945 5.31 10.01 6.32
N ILE A 946 4.62 8.91 6.60
CA ILE A 946 4.79 8.08 7.80
C ILE A 946 5.19 6.69 7.31
N PHE A 947 6.41 6.24 7.62
CA PHE A 947 6.96 4.98 7.14
C PHE A 947 7.60 4.20 8.29
N ARG A 948 7.01 3.07 8.66
CA ARG A 948 7.61 2.16 9.64
C ARG A 948 8.57 1.21 8.95
N GLN A 949 9.81 1.14 9.40
CA GLN A 949 10.84 0.30 8.78
C GLN A 949 11.95 -0.04 9.77
N LEU A 950 12.88 -0.90 9.34
CA LEU A 950 14.22 -0.95 9.91
C LEU A 950 15.04 0.19 9.30
N LEU A 951 15.84 0.92 10.08
CA LEU A 951 16.63 2.02 9.52
C LEU A 951 17.79 1.50 8.65
N GLU A 952 17.71 1.80 7.36
CA GLU A 952 18.74 1.52 6.36
C GLU A 952 19.55 2.77 6.02
N ARG A 953 20.58 2.63 5.17
CA ARG A 953 21.39 3.77 4.65
C ARG A 953 20.74 4.45 3.45
N THR A 954 19.62 3.94 2.94
CA THR A 954 18.89 4.51 1.81
C THR A 954 18.21 5.82 2.24
N PRO A 955 18.40 6.94 1.51
CA PRO A 955 17.66 8.16 1.77
C PRO A 955 16.15 7.95 1.53
N ILE A 956 15.34 8.58 2.38
CA ILE A 956 13.88 8.57 2.31
C ILE A 956 13.45 9.92 1.74
N TYR A 957 12.63 9.90 0.70
CA TYR A 957 12.19 11.09 -0.03
C TYR A 957 10.72 11.41 0.26
N ILE A 958 10.40 12.69 0.28
CA ILE A 958 9.04 13.22 0.33
C ILE A 958 8.92 14.39 -0.67
N LYS A 959 7.77 14.50 -1.34
CA LYS A 959 7.50 15.57 -2.31
C LYS A 959 6.19 16.27 -1.95
N ALA A 960 6.12 17.57 -2.22
CA ALA A 960 4.94 18.40 -1.96
C ALA A 960 4.78 19.43 -3.08
N MET A 961 3.55 19.74 -3.48
CA MET A 961 3.29 20.74 -4.53
C MET A 961 3.26 22.16 -3.93
N SER A 962 4.09 23.05 -4.45
CA SER A 962 3.98 24.50 -4.23
C SER A 962 3.26 25.14 -5.42
N ASP A 963 2.76 26.36 -5.22
CA ASP A 963 2.22 27.22 -6.30
C ASP A 963 3.27 27.42 -7.41
N ASN A 964 4.55 27.41 -7.02
CA ASN A 964 5.71 27.54 -7.90
C ASN A 964 6.32 26.17 -8.28
N GLY A 965 5.52 25.10 -8.37
CA GLY A 965 5.94 23.76 -8.80
C GLY A 965 6.33 22.78 -7.67
N LEU A 966 6.82 21.61 -8.06
CA LEU A 966 7.11 20.50 -7.15
C LEU A 966 8.34 20.79 -6.27
N MET A 967 8.20 20.60 -4.96
CA MET A 967 9.28 20.67 -3.97
C MET A 967 9.60 19.26 -3.45
N GLU A 968 10.85 19.01 -3.10
CA GLU A 968 11.34 17.73 -2.59
C GLU A 968 12.20 17.92 -1.32
N GLY A 969 12.04 16.99 -0.39
CA GLY A 969 12.86 16.85 0.80
C GLY A 969 13.32 15.41 0.96
N SER A 970 14.50 15.19 1.53
CA SER A 970 14.97 13.85 1.86
C SER A 970 15.79 13.81 3.15
N VAL A 971 15.75 12.66 3.82
CA VAL A 971 16.60 12.39 4.99
C VAL A 971 17.30 11.04 4.87
N ARG A 972 18.54 10.97 5.36
CA ARG A 972 19.35 9.76 5.52
C ARG A 972 19.83 9.65 6.96
N PHE A 973 19.68 8.46 7.56
CA PHE A 973 20.10 8.20 8.95
C PHE A 973 21.47 7.53 8.97
N GLU A 974 22.43 8.11 9.71
CA GLU A 974 23.79 7.58 9.81
C GLU A 974 23.91 6.51 10.92
N ASP A 975 25.00 5.74 10.85
CA ASP A 975 25.21 4.50 11.61
C ASP A 975 24.94 4.60 13.11
N ALA A 976 25.41 5.66 13.77
CA ALA A 976 25.24 5.86 15.21
C ALA A 976 23.76 6.00 15.63
N VAL A 977 22.91 6.62 14.81
CA VAL A 977 21.46 6.68 15.07
C VAL A 977 20.84 5.30 14.90
N ARG A 978 21.26 4.56 13.86
CA ARG A 978 20.77 3.21 13.58
C ARG A 978 21.14 2.25 14.71
N GLU A 979 22.31 2.39 15.32
CA GLU A 979 22.71 1.65 16.51
C GLU A 979 21.92 2.05 17.78
N LYS A 980 21.76 3.35 18.05
CA LYS A 980 20.94 3.87 19.17
C LYS A 980 19.49 3.36 19.10
N VAL A 981 18.93 3.26 17.89
CA VAL A 981 17.59 2.69 17.64
C VAL A 981 17.56 1.16 17.80
N ARG A 982 18.62 0.44 17.37
CA ARG A 982 18.74 -1.02 17.54
C ARG A 982 18.80 -1.44 19.01
N ASN A 983 19.50 -0.67 19.84
CA ASN A 983 19.77 -0.97 21.25
C ASN A 983 18.68 -0.43 22.21
N ARG A 984 17.52 0.02 21.69
CA ARG A 984 16.46 0.61 22.51
C ARG A 984 15.80 -0.42 23.44
N LYS A 985 15.51 -0.02 24.69
CA LYS A 985 14.70 -0.82 25.62
C LYS A 985 13.21 -0.58 25.37
N CYS A 986 12.43 -1.66 25.33
CA CYS A 986 10.99 -1.64 25.11
C CYS A 986 10.16 -1.79 26.39
N LYS A 987 8.91 -1.30 26.35
CA LYS A 987 7.92 -1.47 27.45
C LYS A 987 6.92 -2.62 27.23
N LYS A 988 6.82 -3.20 26.03
CA LYS A 988 5.85 -4.27 25.66
C LYS A 988 6.56 -5.54 25.16
N LYS A 989 5.79 -6.51 24.63
CA LYS A 989 6.30 -7.77 24.08
C LYS A 989 7.30 -7.51 22.95
N ALA A 990 8.29 -8.39 22.78
CA ALA A 990 9.37 -8.21 21.82
C ALA A 990 8.92 -7.99 20.35
N ALA A 991 7.77 -8.53 19.95
CA ALA A 991 7.20 -8.32 18.62
C ALA A 991 6.70 -6.88 18.37
N ASP A 992 6.29 -6.16 19.42
CA ASP A 992 5.84 -4.77 19.30
C ASP A 992 7.02 -3.80 19.04
N CYS A 993 8.25 -4.28 19.24
CA CYS A 993 9.50 -3.52 19.15
C CYS A 993 10.11 -3.47 17.75
N GLU A 994 9.55 -4.19 16.78
CA GLU A 994 10.18 -4.33 15.47
C GLU A 994 9.99 -3.08 14.62
N GLY A 995 11.14 -2.51 14.21
CA GLY A 995 11.23 -1.27 13.44
C GLY A 995 11.08 0.02 14.26
N VAL A 996 11.25 1.14 13.57
CA VAL A 996 10.95 2.49 14.03
C VAL A 996 10.06 3.15 12.97
N VAL A 997 9.22 4.10 13.37
CA VAL A 997 8.49 4.92 12.41
C VAL A 997 9.31 6.15 12.09
N VAL A 998 9.55 6.39 10.81
CA VAL A 998 10.06 7.68 10.31
C VAL A 998 8.84 8.49 9.89
N ALA A 999 8.68 9.69 10.45
CA ALA A 999 7.68 10.65 10.00
C ALA A 999 8.37 11.91 9.47
N LEU A 1000 8.06 12.28 8.23
CA LEU A 1000 8.57 13.46 7.54
C LEU A 1000 7.39 14.34 7.15
N THR A 1001 7.40 15.63 7.52
CA THR A 1001 6.38 16.59 7.05
C THR A 1001 7.04 17.72 6.29
N LEU A 1002 6.75 17.85 5.00
CA LEU A 1002 7.27 18.88 4.11
C LEU A 1002 6.20 19.96 3.90
N TYR A 1003 6.48 21.18 4.35
CA TYR A 1003 5.64 22.38 4.18
C TYR A 1003 6.16 23.20 2.98
N PRO A 1004 5.50 23.19 1.81
CA PRO A 1004 6.03 23.82 0.59
C PRO A 1004 5.87 25.34 0.55
N SER A 1005 4.77 25.89 1.09
CA SER A 1005 4.53 27.35 1.19
C SER A 1005 3.95 27.71 2.57
N GLN A 1006 2.78 27.17 2.91
CA GLN A 1006 2.08 27.37 4.19
C GLN A 1006 2.74 26.53 5.28
N ALA A 1007 3.20 27.17 6.36
CA ALA A 1007 3.87 26.50 7.47
C ALA A 1007 3.49 27.15 8.81
N PRO A 1008 3.38 26.39 9.93
CA PRO A 1008 3.08 26.95 11.25
C PRO A 1008 4.27 27.71 11.88
N TYR A 1009 5.36 27.94 11.13
CA TYR A 1009 6.60 28.58 11.56
C TYR A 1009 6.76 29.96 10.89
N PRO A 1010 7.38 30.96 11.55
CA PRO A 1010 7.52 32.30 11.01
C PRO A 1010 8.30 32.35 9.69
N PRO A 1011 7.88 33.20 8.72
CA PRO A 1011 8.56 33.41 7.45
C PRO A 1011 9.77 34.37 7.55
N LYS A 1012 10.05 34.89 8.75
CA LYS A 1012 11.24 35.66 9.09
C LYS A 1012 12.16 34.78 9.98
N PRO A 1013 13.49 34.77 9.74
CA PRO A 1013 14.19 35.40 8.62
C PRO A 1013 13.81 34.72 7.27
N LYS A 1014 14.10 35.39 6.14
CA LYS A 1014 13.59 35.00 4.82
C LYS A 1014 14.04 33.58 4.45
N ARG A 1015 13.07 32.69 4.20
CA ARG A 1015 13.29 31.28 3.85
C ARG A 1015 13.42 31.10 2.34
N THR A 1016 14.33 30.22 1.89
CA THR A 1016 14.57 29.91 0.46
C THR A 1016 14.36 28.43 0.11
N SER A 1017 13.85 27.64 1.06
CA SER A 1017 13.43 26.25 0.91
C SER A 1017 12.03 26.03 1.51
N PRO A 1018 11.36 24.90 1.25
CA PRO A 1018 10.31 24.39 2.13
C PRO A 1018 10.84 24.16 3.55
N VAL A 1019 9.94 24.09 4.52
CA VAL A 1019 10.25 23.63 5.88
C VAL A 1019 10.03 22.12 5.96
N MET A 1020 10.96 21.36 6.56
CA MET A 1020 10.83 19.92 6.73
C MET A 1020 10.96 19.50 8.20
N ASP A 1021 9.90 18.94 8.75
CA ASP A 1021 9.87 18.28 10.07
C ASP A 1021 10.36 16.83 9.92
N VAL A 1022 11.26 16.38 10.79
CA VAL A 1022 11.84 15.03 10.78
C VAL A 1022 11.73 14.44 12.18
N THR A 1023 10.91 13.41 12.37
CA THR A 1023 10.81 12.67 13.63
C THR A 1023 11.00 11.16 13.45
N LEU A 1024 11.74 10.56 14.38
CA LEU A 1024 11.68 9.12 14.63
C LEU A 1024 10.68 8.87 15.74
N ARG A 1025 9.85 7.83 15.62
CA ARG A 1025 8.75 7.54 16.54
C ARG A 1025 8.65 6.06 16.85
N LYS A 1026 8.17 5.75 18.05
CA LYS A 1026 7.99 4.39 18.57
C LYS A 1026 6.72 3.76 18.00
N PRO A 1027 6.77 2.58 17.36
CA PRO A 1027 5.56 1.89 16.91
C PRO A 1027 4.61 1.51 18.05
N GLU A 1028 5.12 1.31 19.27
CA GLU A 1028 4.31 0.80 20.39
C GLU A 1028 3.34 1.81 21.04
N ASP A 1029 3.56 3.11 20.83
CA ASP A 1029 2.78 4.22 21.41
C ASP A 1029 2.66 5.47 20.52
N GLY A 1030 3.40 5.56 19.40
CA GLY A 1030 3.41 6.69 18.48
C GLY A 1030 4.28 7.89 18.92
N LEU A 1031 4.89 7.81 20.11
CA LEU A 1031 5.64 8.92 20.69
C LEU A 1031 7.01 9.09 20.03
N PRO A 1032 7.53 10.34 19.96
CA PRO A 1032 8.84 10.60 19.40
C PRO A 1032 9.96 9.90 20.18
N LEU A 1033 11.02 9.54 19.46
CA LEU A 1033 12.26 8.97 19.96
C LEU A 1033 13.36 10.02 19.86
N SER A 1034 13.77 10.56 21.01
CA SER A 1034 14.82 11.57 21.08
C SER A 1034 16.17 11.04 20.58
N VAL A 1035 16.69 11.68 19.54
CA VAL A 1035 18.07 11.53 19.09
C VAL A 1035 18.75 12.88 19.32
N SER A 1036 19.45 12.98 20.45
CA SER A 1036 20.39 14.04 20.80
C SER A 1036 21.80 13.45 20.91
N GLU A 1037 22.82 14.32 20.92
CA GLU A 1037 24.22 14.01 21.21
C GLU A 1037 24.88 13.00 20.25
N VAL A 1038 24.40 12.92 19.01
CA VAL A 1038 25.00 12.08 17.97
C VAL A 1038 25.52 13.00 16.86
N PRO A 1039 26.84 13.27 16.77
CA PRO A 1039 27.37 14.14 15.72
C PRO A 1039 27.05 13.55 14.34
N ASN A 1040 26.52 14.39 13.45
CA ASN A 1040 26.10 14.01 12.10
C ASN A 1040 25.06 12.87 12.07
N ALA A 1041 24.13 12.88 13.03
CA ALA A 1041 23.03 11.92 13.16
C ALA A 1041 22.26 11.67 11.85
N ILE A 1042 21.94 12.75 11.14
CA ILE A 1042 21.21 12.71 9.87
C ILE A 1042 21.81 13.63 8.81
N LYS A 1043 21.59 13.25 7.55
CA LYS A 1043 21.82 14.09 6.38
C LYS A 1043 20.48 14.44 5.76
N ILE A 1044 20.28 15.73 5.50
CA ILE A 1044 19.08 16.33 4.96
C ILE A 1044 19.39 16.92 3.60
N ALA A 1045 18.45 16.80 2.66
CA ALA A 1045 18.48 17.56 1.42
C ALA A 1045 17.11 18.21 1.18
N LEU A 1046 17.08 19.49 0.81
CA LEU A 1046 15.86 20.28 0.59
C LEU A 1046 15.95 21.06 -0.73
N THR A 1047 14.87 21.10 -1.51
CA THR A 1047 14.78 21.99 -2.67
C THR A 1047 15.09 23.44 -2.27
N HIS A 1048 15.93 24.11 -3.03
CA HIS A 1048 16.39 25.47 -2.79
C HIS A 1048 16.13 26.33 -4.03
N LYS A 1049 15.61 27.55 -3.81
CA LYS A 1049 15.28 28.51 -4.88
C LYS A 1049 16.05 29.84 -4.77
N GLY A 1050 17.18 29.85 -4.08
CA GLY A 1050 18.06 31.03 -4.01
C GLY A 1050 18.86 31.20 -5.30
N ASN A 1051 19.02 32.44 -5.74
CA ASN A 1051 19.85 32.80 -6.89
C ASN A 1051 21.28 33.06 -6.41
N LEU A 1052 22.19 32.11 -6.62
CA LEU A 1052 23.56 32.15 -6.11
C LEU A 1052 24.35 33.40 -6.56
N THR A 1053 24.15 33.84 -7.80
CA THR A 1053 24.81 35.01 -8.38
C THR A 1053 24.36 36.30 -7.68
N GLU A 1054 23.04 36.49 -7.55
CA GLU A 1054 22.45 37.68 -6.91
C GLU A 1054 22.67 37.69 -5.38
N ALA A 1055 22.86 36.53 -4.77
CA ALA A 1055 23.23 36.41 -3.36
C ALA A 1055 24.65 36.91 -3.09
N GLN A 1056 25.61 36.59 -3.96
CA GLN A 1056 27.00 37.06 -3.84
C GLN A 1056 27.09 38.58 -3.95
N ASP A 1057 26.42 39.19 -4.93
CA ASP A 1057 26.39 40.66 -5.12
C ASP A 1057 25.79 41.42 -3.93
N LYS A 1058 24.91 40.77 -3.14
CA LYS A 1058 24.22 41.36 -1.99
C LYS A 1058 24.81 40.97 -0.63
N GLY A 1059 25.93 40.25 -0.60
CA GLY A 1059 26.55 39.77 0.63
C GLY A 1059 25.69 38.75 1.41
N ILE A 1060 24.85 38.01 0.71
CA ILE A 1060 23.91 37.02 1.26
C ILE A 1060 24.53 35.62 1.26
N ILE A 1061 24.36 34.90 2.36
CA ILE A 1061 24.77 33.51 2.56
C ILE A 1061 23.55 32.69 2.94
N TYR A 1062 23.30 31.60 2.22
CA TYR A 1062 22.26 30.64 2.58
C TYR A 1062 22.79 29.59 3.56
N LYS A 1063 22.14 29.47 4.72
CA LYS A 1063 22.48 28.46 5.73
C LYS A 1063 21.29 27.57 6.03
N CYS A 1064 21.57 26.29 6.29
CA CYS A 1064 20.60 25.40 6.91
C CYS A 1064 20.43 25.77 8.39
N SER A 1065 19.19 25.79 8.85
CA SER A 1065 18.80 26.14 10.20
C SER A 1065 17.72 25.19 10.72
N PHE A 1066 17.61 25.04 12.04
CA PHE A 1066 16.48 24.40 12.69
C PHE A 1066 15.65 25.38 13.51
N TRP A 1067 14.39 25.04 13.74
CA TRP A 1067 13.52 25.78 14.65
C TRP A 1067 13.80 25.39 16.11
N ASP A 1068 14.28 26.34 16.92
CA ASP A 1068 14.43 26.16 18.36
C ASP A 1068 13.13 26.60 19.08
N GLU A 1069 12.40 25.63 19.65
CA GLU A 1069 11.15 25.89 20.38
C GLU A 1069 11.31 26.66 21.70
N LYS A 1070 12.51 26.69 22.29
CA LYS A 1070 12.80 27.46 23.51
C LYS A 1070 13.08 28.92 23.18
N LEU A 1071 13.87 29.17 22.14
CA LEU A 1071 14.22 30.51 21.67
C LEU A 1071 13.13 31.14 20.79
N LYS A 1072 12.24 30.31 20.21
CA LYS A 1072 11.27 30.68 19.17
C LYS A 1072 11.91 31.38 17.97
N ASP A 1073 13.09 30.90 17.58
CA ASP A 1073 13.84 31.43 16.44
C ASP A 1073 14.57 30.30 15.70
N TRP A 1074 15.10 30.62 14.53
CA TRP A 1074 15.84 29.69 13.69
C TRP A 1074 17.33 29.71 14.04
N SER A 1075 17.83 28.64 14.65
CA SER A 1075 19.25 28.46 14.99
C SER A 1075 20.00 27.69 13.90
N SER A 1076 21.32 27.89 13.82
CA SER A 1076 22.25 27.09 13.00
C SER A 1076 23.29 26.33 13.84
N GLU A 1077 23.12 26.32 15.16
CA GLU A 1077 23.87 25.46 16.07
C GLU A 1077 23.70 23.99 15.68
N ASP A 1078 24.75 23.17 15.87
CA ASP A 1078 24.75 21.73 15.54
C ASP A 1078 24.36 21.35 14.09
N ILE A 1079 24.35 22.31 13.16
CA ILE A 1079 24.06 22.10 11.73
C ILE A 1079 25.24 22.51 10.85
N VAL A 1080 25.67 21.58 9.98
CA VAL A 1080 26.68 21.84 8.96
C VAL A 1080 26.03 21.95 7.59
N THR A 1081 26.18 23.11 6.95
CA THR A 1081 25.69 23.37 5.58
C THR A 1081 26.80 23.06 4.57
N TYR A 1082 26.55 22.17 3.61
CA TYR A 1082 27.54 21.76 2.60
C TYR A 1082 27.42 22.50 1.26
N GLY A 1083 26.36 23.28 1.08
CA GLY A 1083 26.10 24.03 -0.15
C GLY A 1083 25.04 23.38 -1.05
N VAL A 1084 24.91 23.96 -2.25
CA VAL A 1084 23.87 23.64 -3.23
C VAL A 1084 24.39 22.66 -4.27
N ASP A 1085 23.63 21.59 -4.53
CA ASP A 1085 23.84 20.64 -5.62
C ASP A 1085 22.60 20.67 -6.53
N GLY A 1086 22.75 21.22 -7.74
CA GLY A 1086 21.64 21.56 -8.62
C GLY A 1086 20.66 22.53 -7.95
N ASN A 1087 19.41 22.10 -7.74
CA ASN A 1087 18.36 22.87 -7.04
C ASN A 1087 18.14 22.37 -5.60
N VAL A 1088 19.14 21.75 -4.96
CA VAL A 1088 18.99 21.11 -3.64
C VAL A 1088 20.11 21.52 -2.68
N MET A 1089 19.75 22.08 -1.52
CA MET A 1089 20.68 22.37 -0.43
C MET A 1089 20.89 21.12 0.43
N LYS A 1090 22.15 20.82 0.82
CA LYS A 1090 22.48 19.67 1.67
C LYS A 1090 22.99 20.11 3.05
N CYS A 1091 22.43 19.51 4.09
CA CYS A 1091 22.68 19.84 5.50
C CYS A 1091 22.97 18.57 6.31
N TRP A 1092 23.86 18.61 7.31
CA TRP A 1092 23.99 17.57 8.34
C TRP A 1092 23.53 18.14 9.68
N SER A 1093 22.89 17.34 10.53
CA SER A 1093 22.47 17.74 11.88
C SER A 1093 22.76 16.65 12.91
N SER A 1094 23.01 17.06 14.17
CA SER A 1094 23.19 16.16 15.31
C SER A 1094 21.88 15.62 15.92
N HIS A 1095 20.73 16.18 15.51
CA HIS A 1095 19.43 15.96 16.14
C HIS A 1095 18.28 15.81 15.13
N LEU A 1096 17.08 15.53 15.64
CA LEU A 1096 15.84 15.39 14.87
C LEU A 1096 14.86 16.49 15.29
N THR A 1097 14.66 17.48 14.41
CA THR A 1097 13.81 18.64 14.63
C THR A 1097 13.21 19.10 13.28
N VAL A 1098 12.92 20.40 13.15
CA VAL A 1098 12.32 21.05 11.99
C VAL A 1098 13.38 21.88 11.29
N PHE A 1099 13.59 21.68 9.99
CA PHE A 1099 14.69 22.27 9.23
C PHE A 1099 14.21 23.16 8.07
N ALA A 1100 14.97 24.21 7.79
CA ALA A 1100 14.78 25.10 6.64
C ALA A 1100 16.13 25.69 6.17
N VAL A 1101 16.14 26.29 4.98
CA VAL A 1101 17.26 27.08 4.45
C VAL A 1101 16.89 28.55 4.52
N ILE A 1102 17.76 29.34 5.14
CA ILE A 1102 17.50 30.73 5.54
C ILE A 1102 18.55 31.66 4.95
N GLU A 1103 18.08 32.84 4.55
CA GLU A 1103 18.89 33.96 4.10
C GLU A 1103 19.56 34.65 5.30
N THR A 1104 20.89 34.62 5.33
CA THR A 1104 21.72 35.30 6.35
C THR A 1104 22.67 36.29 5.68
N TYR A 1105 22.98 37.42 6.33
CA TYR A 1105 23.93 38.39 5.79
C TYR A 1105 25.35 38.07 6.27
N GLY A 1106 26.33 38.12 5.36
CA GLY A 1106 27.74 37.80 5.63
C GLY A 1106 28.54 38.88 6.39
N GLY A 1107 27.85 39.83 7.04
CA GLY A 1107 28.48 40.91 7.80
C GLY A 1107 28.68 40.59 9.29
N LEU A 1108 29.62 41.27 9.92
CA LEU A 1108 29.71 41.34 11.39
C LEU A 1108 28.38 41.87 11.95
N SER A 1109 27.86 41.23 13.00
CA SER A 1109 26.61 41.66 13.62
C SER A 1109 26.74 43.10 14.16
N THR A 1110 25.63 43.83 14.26
CA THR A 1110 25.63 45.20 14.82
C THR A 1110 26.23 45.25 16.22
N GLY A 1111 26.04 44.19 17.01
CA GLY A 1111 26.69 44.03 18.32
C GLY A 1111 28.21 43.84 18.24
N ALA A 1112 28.72 43.11 17.25
CA ALA A 1112 30.16 42.98 17.01
C ALA A 1112 30.78 44.30 16.50
N ILE A 1113 30.08 45.04 15.65
CA ILE A 1113 30.52 46.36 15.18
C ILE A 1113 30.58 47.35 16.35
N VAL A 1114 29.54 47.41 17.20
CA VAL A 1114 29.53 48.23 18.42
C VAL A 1114 30.65 47.78 19.38
N GLY A 1115 30.85 46.47 19.57
CA GLY A 1115 31.94 45.93 20.40
C GLY A 1115 33.34 46.31 19.91
N ILE A 1116 33.58 46.26 18.60
CA ILE A 1116 34.83 46.72 17.97
C ILE A 1116 35.00 48.23 18.16
N VAL A 1117 33.97 49.03 17.91
CA VAL A 1117 34.02 50.49 18.10
C VAL A 1117 34.30 50.85 19.56
N VAL A 1118 33.68 50.16 20.52
CA VAL A 1118 33.92 50.38 21.96
C VAL A 1118 35.34 49.97 22.37
N THR A 1119 35.86 48.84 21.88
CA THR A 1119 37.26 48.43 22.19
C THR A 1119 38.29 49.35 21.53
N VAL A 1120 38.03 49.86 20.32
CA VAL A 1120 38.88 50.88 19.66
C VAL A 1120 38.83 52.21 20.43
N LEU A 1121 37.65 52.68 20.85
CA LEU A 1121 37.50 53.89 21.67
C LEU A 1121 38.20 53.75 23.03
N MET A 1122 38.09 52.60 23.70
CA MET A 1122 38.85 52.32 24.92
C MET A 1122 40.36 52.29 24.66
N GLY A 1123 40.81 51.68 23.55
CA GLY A 1123 42.22 51.69 23.15
C GLY A 1123 42.76 53.12 22.96
N ILE A 1124 42.00 53.98 22.27
CA ILE A 1124 42.34 55.40 22.09
C ILE A 1124 42.37 56.13 23.44
N PHE A 1125 41.41 55.89 24.33
CA PHE A 1125 41.38 56.47 25.68
C PHE A 1125 42.60 56.06 26.51
N ILE A 1126 42.99 54.78 26.46
CA ILE A 1126 44.16 54.24 27.15
C ILE A 1126 45.45 54.88 26.58
N ILE A 1127 45.58 54.99 25.26
CA ILE A 1127 46.73 55.64 24.61
C ILE A 1127 46.82 57.13 24.98
N MET A 1128 45.69 57.86 24.98
CA MET A 1128 45.60 59.24 25.46
C MET A 1128 46.03 59.36 26.92
N MET A 1129 45.59 58.43 27.79
CA MET A 1129 45.97 58.45 29.20
C MET A 1129 47.47 58.17 29.41
N PHE A 1130 48.05 57.24 28.64
CA PHE A 1130 49.49 56.97 28.65
C PHE A 1130 50.31 58.16 28.13
N ALA A 1131 49.87 58.82 27.05
CA ALA A 1131 50.50 60.04 26.55
C ALA A 1131 50.49 61.16 27.62
N PHE A 1132 49.35 61.36 28.29
CA PHE A 1132 49.22 62.33 29.39
C PHE A 1132 50.14 61.99 30.57
N PHE A 1133 50.28 60.71 30.91
CA PHE A 1133 51.21 60.25 31.96
C PHE A 1133 52.68 60.42 31.58
N PHE A 1134 53.07 60.15 30.33
CA PHE A 1134 54.44 60.34 29.86
C PHE A 1134 54.86 61.82 29.81
N PHE A 1135 53.94 62.73 29.47
CA PHE A 1135 54.20 64.17 29.57
C PHE A 1135 54.42 64.63 31.03
N ARG A 1136 53.68 64.08 32.01
CA ARG A 1136 53.96 64.34 33.44
C ARG A 1136 55.28 63.74 33.93
N LYS A 1137 55.71 62.60 33.39
CA LYS A 1137 56.91 61.89 33.88
C LYS A 1137 58.25 62.56 33.52
N LYS A 1138 58.25 63.57 32.63
CA LYS A 1138 59.46 64.32 32.23
C LYS A 1138 59.93 65.40 33.24
N GLN A 1139 59.16 65.69 34.29
CA GLN A 1139 59.48 66.76 35.27
C GLN A 1139 59.97 66.29 36.65
N ALA A 1140 60.00 64.99 36.96
CA ALA A 1140 60.27 64.47 38.31
C ALA A 1140 61.35 63.37 38.38
N ALA A 1141 62.53 63.62 37.79
CA ALA A 1141 63.64 62.66 37.73
C ALA A 1141 64.98 63.21 38.27
N LYS A 1142 65.03 63.50 39.58
CA LYS A 1142 66.20 63.62 40.48
C LYS A 1142 65.66 63.19 41.85
N THR A 1143 66.17 62.23 42.63
CA THR A 1143 67.54 61.72 42.92
C THR A 1143 67.46 60.22 43.31
N ARG A 1144 68.41 59.32 42.94
CA ARG A 1144 69.64 58.88 43.68
C ARG A 1144 69.41 58.47 45.16
N VAL A 1145 70.02 57.42 45.75
CA VAL A 1145 71.05 56.43 45.32
C VAL A 1145 71.02 55.14 46.21
N SER A 1146 71.83 54.13 45.88
CA SER A 1146 72.00 52.78 46.48
C SER A 1146 72.71 52.68 47.85
N HIS A 1147 72.66 51.49 48.48
CA HIS A 1147 73.80 50.91 49.23
C HIS A 1147 73.80 49.36 49.26
N GLU A 1148 74.98 48.76 49.44
CA GLU A 1148 75.30 47.32 49.28
C GLU A 1148 75.43 46.51 50.61
N THR A 1149 75.34 45.17 50.50
CA THR A 1149 76.01 44.04 51.25
C THR A 1149 76.55 44.23 52.68
N LEU A 1150 76.55 43.30 53.66
CA LEU A 1150 76.24 41.85 53.86
C LEU A 1150 76.20 41.60 55.43
N PRO A 1151 76.28 40.40 56.09
CA PRO A 1151 76.46 39.01 55.67
C PRO A 1151 75.44 37.97 56.29
N ARG A 1152 75.88 36.71 56.44
CA ARG A 1152 75.19 35.47 56.91
C ARG A 1152 75.12 35.24 58.44
N ARG A 1153 74.14 34.42 58.88
CA ARG A 1153 74.38 33.10 59.56
C ARG A 1153 73.15 32.15 59.55
N ASP A 1154 73.38 30.91 59.11
CA ASP A 1154 72.80 29.58 59.43
C ASP A 1154 71.58 29.44 60.41
N LYS A 1155 70.64 28.46 60.32
CA LYS A 1155 70.50 27.25 59.45
C LYS A 1155 69.10 26.55 59.55
N LEU A 1156 68.73 25.78 58.50
CA LEU A 1156 67.64 24.75 58.34
C LEU A 1156 66.17 25.13 58.71
N GLN A 1157 65.19 25.11 57.79
CA GLN A 1157 64.55 23.99 57.02
C GLN A 1157 63.68 23.05 57.88
N SER A 1158 62.51 22.54 57.47
CA SER A 1158 61.54 22.83 56.38
C SER A 1158 60.24 22.03 56.68
N SER A 1159 59.09 22.06 55.98
CA SER A 1159 58.67 22.67 54.71
C SER A 1159 57.13 23.00 54.74
N ASN A 1160 56.49 23.28 53.60
CA ASN A 1160 55.06 23.66 53.49
C ASN A 1160 54.18 22.59 52.81
N GLY A 1161 52.86 22.70 53.00
CA GLY A 1161 51.88 22.02 52.15
C GLY A 1161 50.41 22.38 52.44
N SER A 1162 49.93 23.53 51.97
CA SER A 1162 48.50 23.89 52.06
C SER A 1162 48.04 24.75 50.88
N THR A 1163 46.92 24.40 50.25
CA THR A 1163 46.15 25.26 49.33
C THR A 1163 44.65 25.07 49.56
N VAL A 1164 43.88 26.16 49.52
CA VAL A 1164 42.45 26.19 49.85
C VAL A 1164 41.70 27.16 48.92
N LYS A 1165 40.65 26.64 48.26
CA LYS A 1165 39.34 27.23 47.85
C LYS A 1165 39.26 28.71 47.38
N VAL A 1166 38.75 29.08 46.20
CA VAL A 1166 37.44 28.83 45.50
C VAL A 1166 36.43 30.00 45.67
N LYS A 1167 35.54 30.19 44.65
CA LYS A 1167 34.40 31.13 44.48
C LYS A 1167 34.75 32.54 43.94
N ALA A 1168 33.92 33.22 43.13
CA ALA A 1168 32.71 32.82 42.36
C ALA A 1168 32.18 33.95 41.43
N ILE A 1169 31.45 33.56 40.36
CA ILE A 1169 30.21 34.18 39.83
C ILE A 1169 30.26 35.65 39.33
N THR A 1170 30.30 35.82 37.99
CA THR A 1170 29.54 36.74 37.07
C THR A 1170 29.45 38.26 37.37
N PRO A 1171 29.01 39.16 36.45
CA PRO A 1171 28.38 38.95 35.13
C PRO A 1171 29.16 38.07 34.15
#